data_AF-A0A3M0SRY7-F1
#
_entry.id   AF-A0A3M0SRY7-F1
#
_cell.length_a   1.000
_cell.length_b   1.000
_cell.length_c   1.000
_cell.angle_alpha   90.00
_cell.angle_beta   90.00
_cell.angle_gamma   90.00
#
_symmetry.space_group_name_H-M   'P 1'
#
loop_
_entity.id
_entity.type
_entity.pdbx_description
1 polymer ?
#
loop_
_entity_poly.entity_id
_entity_poly.type
_entity_poly.pdbx_seq_one_letter_code
_entity_poly.pdbx_strand_id
1 'polypeptide(L)'
;MPTFYSKMPITNWNYVDSTGAPISGVRMDASKAYAKIPELLQKFINNNDISAWIKITDKIDYIYSNLNYALAPLDEETDFKSKIKYQISLGKKLLFKPNLVAPFVIDAETHGEGPGAAICTEWPLMAALMRWFHDKLNISYFQMAIGEAASFTFAMSYSYSKIAKKNITTEAVMEGRSSDFYGGWGFFFARKYLKEHHPASHKDNPMNGYEDSISGRFLPPGKAGNRLMVYDLNKIQDDITKGRTVTVPGGVNFKEITLHKVIVGGDPQNNDDLRNYPGCVLINVPKTKMHAQDLITNAIKNIGIGLYPSQCAIGKDKNDTTWKYACPNTANPILKAKLPHSPWVLSIDSNTNLPIRDKNGKYIAAKTAGMSGTQADVIRAVQNQNVFMLHIVDAINIINISHNNYDGASVRVPEGYVWASLDCVALDLFCARYCFKTLPMCQALKLKEKNNWPTEFVHHVPAAKINGRNISSIIGFDSPLFRYNLYHYAEERGIGQQNYHVMGRDLLTKTPLASLKGHLVRISMGKFFELMTHTLYYNPSTILHNLQLTILSYAKACDKLTGSSLYKDFMKYFDENHDGIIDFDEKARGYETAQFQILSYASDIKLKAAYGSLKGSFIEITMYAKNSNKNYNHLGHDFTKEKILIQGAAMAFAMSQSKAVKKDLFVPGMSYGNGMWPSWQTVLYMQTTSTIYGSQSSKDVTLNSLYGTAFQYADKVLNDGAYTKSIDEMISDPKSINKYIESVSAGAAPLNFTLYVPMGYGKLSGVNIPNVVETEDPKKIYTAHFNAVW
;
A
#
# COMPACT_ATOMS: atom_id res chain seq x y z
N MET A 1 8.15 14.36 -22.78
CA MET A 1 7.99 13.84 -24.16
C MET A 1 6.99 14.72 -24.91
N PRO A 2 7.16 14.99 -26.21
CA PRO A 2 6.29 15.91 -26.94
C PRO A 2 4.90 15.30 -27.21
N THR A 3 3.89 16.17 -27.20
CA THR A 3 2.43 15.98 -27.22
C THR A 3 1.82 15.44 -28.52
N PHE A 4 2.55 14.67 -29.34
CA PHE A 4 2.14 14.37 -30.72
C PHE A 4 1.62 12.95 -31.02
N TYR A 5 1.56 12.02 -30.06
CA TYR A 5 1.28 10.61 -30.38
C TYR A 5 -0.17 10.12 -30.20
N SER A 6 -1.15 10.98 -29.86
CA SER A 6 -2.53 10.55 -29.56
C SER A 6 -3.55 10.67 -30.70
N LYS A 7 -3.13 10.93 -31.95
CA LYS A 7 -4.05 11.29 -33.05
C LYS A 7 -3.96 10.44 -34.32
N MET A 8 -3.64 9.15 -34.23
CA MET A 8 -3.81 8.25 -35.38
C MET A 8 -5.07 7.40 -35.20
N PRO A 9 -6.11 7.56 -36.05
CA PRO A 9 -7.28 6.69 -36.02
C PRO A 9 -6.88 5.27 -36.44
N ILE A 10 -7.42 4.28 -35.74
CA ILE A 10 -7.28 2.87 -36.09
C ILE A 10 -8.34 2.55 -37.14
N THR A 11 -7.96 2.36 -38.41
CA THR A 11 -8.92 2.24 -39.55
C THR A 11 -9.18 0.81 -40.03
N ASN A 12 -8.50 -0.21 -39.49
CA ASN A 12 -8.52 -1.59 -40.05
C ASN A 12 -9.11 -2.65 -39.09
N TRP A 13 -9.83 -2.28 -38.03
CA TRP A 13 -10.41 -3.24 -37.09
C TRP A 13 -11.92 -3.00 -37.01
N ASN A 14 -12.69 -4.01 -37.42
CA ASN A 14 -14.13 -3.83 -37.69
C ASN A 14 -15.03 -4.10 -36.48
N TYR A 15 -14.53 -4.66 -35.37
CA TYR A 15 -15.36 -5.06 -34.24
C TYR A 15 -14.70 -4.76 -32.89
N VAL A 16 -15.47 -4.15 -31.99
CA VAL A 16 -15.15 -4.03 -30.55
C VAL A 16 -15.24 -5.39 -29.88
N ASP A 17 -14.57 -5.56 -28.75
CA ASP A 17 -14.78 -6.74 -27.92
C ASP A 17 -16.23 -6.73 -27.41
N SER A 18 -16.89 -7.88 -27.41
CA SER A 18 -18.29 -8.05 -27.01
C SER A 18 -18.55 -9.31 -26.20
N THR A 19 -17.48 -9.99 -25.75
CA THR A 19 -17.54 -11.24 -24.99
C THR A 19 -16.69 -11.13 -23.73
N GLY A 20 -16.81 -12.12 -22.83
CA GLY A 20 -16.13 -12.11 -21.54
C GLY A 20 -16.85 -11.25 -20.50
N ALA A 21 -16.19 -10.97 -19.39
CA ALA A 21 -16.76 -10.21 -18.29
C ALA A 21 -16.98 -8.73 -18.69
N PRO A 22 -18.16 -8.15 -18.42
CA PRO A 22 -18.39 -6.73 -18.64
C PRO A 22 -17.62 -5.89 -17.61
N ILE A 23 -16.88 -4.91 -18.13
CA ILE A 23 -16.25 -3.85 -17.35
C ILE A 23 -16.86 -2.53 -17.80
N SER A 24 -17.56 -1.85 -16.91
CA SER A 24 -18.14 -0.55 -17.22
C SER A 24 -17.43 0.56 -16.48
N GLY A 25 -17.26 1.73 -17.10
CA GLY A 25 -16.67 2.85 -16.39
C GLY A 25 -17.00 4.22 -16.93
N VAL A 26 -16.57 5.21 -16.16
CA VAL A 26 -16.71 6.62 -16.49
C VAL A 26 -15.37 7.30 -16.35
N ARG A 27 -15.02 8.15 -17.32
CA ARG A 27 -13.92 9.11 -17.19
C ARG A 27 -14.48 10.50 -16.91
N MET A 28 -14.07 11.11 -15.81
CA MET A 28 -14.48 12.44 -15.35
C MET A 28 -13.28 13.36 -15.11
N ASP A 29 -13.54 14.63 -14.85
CA ASP A 29 -12.49 15.60 -14.53
C ASP A 29 -12.07 15.43 -13.05
N ALA A 30 -10.90 14.85 -12.83
CA ALA A 30 -10.36 14.59 -11.50
C ALA A 30 -10.21 15.87 -10.64
N SER A 31 -10.01 17.03 -11.27
CA SER A 31 -9.92 18.31 -10.53
C SER A 31 -11.26 18.73 -9.93
N LYS A 32 -12.35 18.42 -10.63
CA LYS A 32 -13.71 18.62 -10.13
C LYS A 32 -14.13 17.57 -9.12
N ALA A 33 -13.53 16.37 -9.16
CA ALA A 33 -13.80 15.32 -8.19
C ALA A 33 -13.01 15.48 -6.87
N TYR A 34 -11.67 15.56 -6.91
CA TYR A 34 -10.84 15.40 -5.71
C TYR A 34 -9.94 16.59 -5.35
N ALA A 35 -9.74 17.56 -6.24
CA ALA A 35 -8.78 18.62 -5.93
C ALA A 35 -9.15 19.38 -4.66
N LYS A 36 -8.15 19.58 -3.78
CA LYS A 36 -8.21 20.38 -2.55
C LYS A 36 -9.14 19.88 -1.44
N ILE A 37 -9.59 18.63 -1.49
CA ILE A 37 -10.50 18.11 -0.45
C ILE A 37 -9.88 18.21 0.96
N PRO A 38 -8.62 17.80 1.20
CA PRO A 38 -8.01 17.93 2.53
C PRO A 38 -7.97 19.38 3.04
N GLU A 39 -7.59 20.34 2.20
CA GLU A 39 -7.50 21.75 2.58
C GLU A 39 -8.87 22.39 2.81
N LEU A 40 -9.88 22.00 2.04
CA LEU A 40 -11.27 22.42 2.27
C LEU A 40 -11.80 21.84 3.59
N LEU A 41 -11.50 20.56 3.87
CA LEU A 41 -11.94 19.90 5.08
C LEU A 41 -11.29 20.52 6.32
N GLN A 42 -9.98 20.82 6.25
CA GLN A 42 -9.25 21.52 7.29
C GLN A 42 -9.89 22.87 7.62
N LYS A 43 -10.24 23.68 6.61
CA LYS A 43 -10.94 24.96 6.82
C LYS A 43 -12.30 24.78 7.47
N PHE A 44 -13.05 23.76 7.04
CA PHE A 44 -14.34 23.45 7.62
C PHE A 44 -14.21 23.07 9.10
N ILE A 45 -13.26 22.20 9.45
CA ILE A 45 -13.04 21.75 10.83
C ILE A 45 -12.53 22.90 11.71
N ASN A 46 -11.49 23.62 11.27
CA ASN A 46 -10.81 24.61 12.11
C ASN A 46 -11.59 25.92 12.25
N ASN A 47 -12.29 26.34 11.20
CA ASN A 47 -12.89 27.67 11.12
C ASN A 47 -14.42 27.64 11.01
N ASN A 48 -15.05 26.46 11.03
CA ASN A 48 -16.47 26.28 10.69
C ASN A 48 -16.85 26.92 9.33
N ASP A 49 -15.93 26.87 8.35
CA ASP A 49 -16.12 27.48 7.03
C ASP A 49 -17.17 26.71 6.20
N ILE A 50 -18.41 27.17 6.25
CA ILE A 50 -19.53 26.58 5.49
C ILE A 50 -19.29 26.65 3.98
N SER A 51 -18.57 27.66 3.48
CA SER A 51 -18.26 27.76 2.05
C SER A 51 -17.30 26.66 1.61
N ALA A 52 -16.40 26.22 2.49
CA ALA A 52 -15.53 25.09 2.24
C ALA A 52 -16.32 23.77 2.21
N TRP A 53 -17.29 23.61 3.11
CA TRP A 53 -18.20 22.46 3.08
C TRP A 53 -19.04 22.41 1.79
N ILE A 54 -19.63 23.52 1.35
CA ILE A 54 -20.38 23.57 0.07
C ILE A 54 -19.50 23.14 -1.11
N LYS A 55 -18.23 23.58 -1.15
CA LYS A 55 -17.31 23.14 -2.21
C LYS A 55 -17.00 21.65 -2.14
N ILE A 56 -17.00 21.05 -0.95
CA ILE A 56 -16.87 19.60 -0.79
C ILE A 56 -18.15 18.91 -1.28
N THR A 57 -19.33 19.41 -0.94
CA THR A 57 -20.60 18.81 -1.40
C THR A 57 -20.74 18.87 -2.92
N ASP A 58 -20.37 19.99 -3.55
CA ASP A 58 -20.36 20.15 -5.01
C ASP A 58 -19.48 19.10 -5.71
N LYS A 59 -18.35 18.76 -5.09
CA LYS A 59 -17.44 17.72 -5.58
C LYS A 59 -18.05 16.32 -5.48
N ILE A 60 -18.71 16.02 -4.36
CA ILE A 60 -19.40 14.75 -4.17
C ILE A 60 -20.58 14.64 -5.14
N ASP A 61 -21.35 15.71 -5.34
CA ASP A 61 -22.44 15.78 -6.32
C ASP A 61 -21.94 15.58 -7.76
N TYR A 62 -20.78 16.15 -8.08
CA TYR A 62 -20.12 15.91 -9.36
C TYR A 62 -19.76 14.43 -9.53
N ILE A 63 -19.23 13.75 -8.52
CA ILE A 63 -18.97 12.30 -8.60
C ILE A 63 -20.29 11.54 -8.76
N TYR A 64 -21.27 11.79 -7.89
CA TYR A 64 -22.59 11.15 -7.89
C TYR A 64 -23.30 11.24 -9.25
N SER A 65 -23.36 12.44 -9.83
CA SER A 65 -24.02 12.68 -11.13
C SER A 65 -23.38 11.91 -12.29
N ASN A 66 -22.10 11.53 -12.14
CA ASN A 66 -21.35 10.80 -13.16
C ASN A 66 -21.32 9.28 -12.94
N LEU A 67 -21.55 8.79 -11.71
CA LEU A 67 -21.51 7.34 -11.40
C LEU A 67 -22.48 6.50 -12.23
N ASN A 68 -23.61 7.08 -12.65
CA ASN A 68 -24.59 6.35 -13.47
C ASN A 68 -24.01 5.90 -14.83
N TYR A 69 -23.02 6.61 -15.38
CA TYR A 69 -22.37 6.21 -16.63
C TYR A 69 -21.48 4.98 -16.50
N ALA A 70 -21.06 4.64 -15.27
CA ALA A 70 -20.38 3.38 -14.99
C ALA A 70 -21.39 2.29 -14.57
N LEU A 71 -22.35 2.61 -13.70
CA LEU A 71 -23.19 1.59 -13.08
C LEU A 71 -24.43 1.19 -13.89
N ALA A 72 -24.97 2.06 -14.76
CA ALA A 72 -26.13 1.70 -15.57
C ALA A 72 -25.80 0.70 -16.69
N PRO A 73 -24.73 0.87 -17.49
CA PRO A 73 -24.39 -0.10 -18.53
C PRO A 73 -24.05 -1.49 -17.96
N LEU A 74 -23.33 -1.53 -16.82
CA LEU A 74 -23.05 -2.80 -16.14
C LEU A 74 -24.34 -3.50 -15.70
N ASP A 75 -25.33 -2.75 -15.24
CA ASP A 75 -26.62 -3.31 -14.84
C ASP A 75 -27.43 -3.81 -16.04
N GLU A 76 -27.43 -3.07 -17.15
CA GLU A 76 -28.09 -3.49 -18.39
C GLU A 76 -27.60 -4.84 -18.88
N GLU A 77 -26.30 -5.14 -18.71
CA GLU A 77 -25.74 -6.43 -19.13
C GLU A 77 -25.83 -7.54 -18.08
N THR A 78 -25.75 -7.21 -16.79
CA THR A 78 -25.59 -8.23 -15.73
C THR A 78 -26.80 -8.39 -14.81
N ASP A 79 -27.75 -7.45 -14.88
CA ASP A 79 -28.91 -7.33 -14.00
C ASP A 79 -28.51 -7.32 -12.50
N PHE A 80 -27.38 -6.69 -12.17
CA PHE A 80 -26.88 -6.71 -10.80
C PHE A 80 -27.81 -5.96 -9.84
N LYS A 81 -28.53 -4.91 -10.28
CA LYS A 81 -29.44 -4.17 -9.40
C LYS A 81 -30.55 -5.07 -8.88
N SER A 82 -31.14 -5.90 -9.73
CA SER A 82 -32.19 -6.85 -9.33
C SER A 82 -31.65 -7.90 -8.37
N LYS A 83 -30.44 -8.43 -8.64
CA LYS A 83 -29.75 -9.36 -7.74
C LYS A 83 -29.48 -8.73 -6.37
N ILE A 84 -29.00 -7.50 -6.32
CA ILE A 84 -28.78 -6.78 -5.06
C ILE A 84 -30.10 -6.60 -4.32
N LYS A 85 -31.14 -6.07 -4.97
CA LYS A 85 -32.47 -5.89 -4.35
C LYS A 85 -33.01 -7.19 -3.78
N TYR A 86 -32.86 -8.30 -4.52
CA TYR A 86 -33.25 -9.62 -4.04
C TYR A 86 -32.47 -10.01 -2.77
N GLN A 87 -31.14 -9.90 -2.75
CA GLN A 87 -30.34 -10.22 -1.56
C GLN A 87 -30.70 -9.34 -0.35
N ILE A 88 -30.96 -8.05 -0.57
CA ILE A 88 -31.42 -7.14 0.49
C ILE A 88 -32.81 -7.53 1.00
N SER A 89 -33.72 -8.00 0.13
CA SER A 89 -35.03 -8.50 0.53
C SER A 89 -34.95 -9.76 1.41
N LEU A 90 -33.87 -10.53 1.30
CA LEU A 90 -33.56 -11.66 2.18
C LEU A 90 -32.95 -11.22 3.52
N GLY A 91 -32.84 -9.91 3.77
CA GLY A 91 -32.29 -9.35 5.01
C GLY A 91 -30.77 -9.16 5.03
N LYS A 92 -30.05 -9.51 3.95
CA LYS A 92 -28.61 -9.23 3.85
C LYS A 92 -28.33 -7.73 3.88
N LYS A 93 -27.13 -7.35 4.31
CA LYS A 93 -26.67 -5.96 4.25
C LYS A 93 -25.85 -5.67 3.01
N LEU A 94 -25.93 -4.45 2.50
CA LEU A 94 -25.00 -3.91 1.52
C LEU A 94 -23.72 -3.45 2.24
N LEU A 95 -22.71 -4.30 2.29
CA LEU A 95 -21.47 -4.04 3.01
C LEU A 95 -20.45 -3.37 2.07
N PHE A 96 -20.19 -2.09 2.28
CA PHE A 96 -19.13 -1.37 1.58
C PHE A 96 -17.79 -1.61 2.26
N LYS A 97 -16.84 -2.09 1.46
CA LYS A 97 -15.45 -2.32 1.86
C LYS A 97 -14.53 -1.36 1.10
N PRO A 98 -14.18 -0.19 1.67
CA PRO A 98 -13.13 0.67 1.11
C PRO A 98 -11.76 -0.02 1.20
N ASN A 99 -10.74 0.56 0.58
CA ASN A 99 -9.35 0.25 0.87
C ASN A 99 -8.82 1.27 1.87
N LEU A 100 -8.68 0.92 3.15
CA LEU A 100 -8.10 1.85 4.13
C LEU A 100 -6.63 1.56 4.37
N VAL A 101 -6.22 0.30 4.58
CA VAL A 101 -4.83 -0.12 4.95
C VAL A 101 -4.30 0.54 6.24
N ALA A 102 -4.31 1.88 6.27
CA ALA A 102 -3.73 2.81 7.21
C ALA A 102 -4.61 4.07 7.27
N PRO A 103 -5.67 4.07 8.10
CA PRO A 103 -6.72 5.10 8.10
C PRO A 103 -6.28 6.38 8.84
N PHE A 104 -5.25 7.06 8.35
CA PHE A 104 -4.76 8.36 8.85
C PHE A 104 -4.77 9.39 7.72
N VAL A 105 -5.98 9.68 7.24
CA VAL A 105 -6.29 10.59 6.14
C VAL A 105 -6.50 12.02 6.63
N ILE A 106 -7.10 12.17 7.79
CA ILE A 106 -7.24 13.44 8.51
C ILE A 106 -6.17 13.44 9.59
N ASP A 107 -5.26 14.40 9.50
CA ASP A 107 -4.24 14.60 10.52
C ASP A 107 -4.87 15.08 11.84
N ALA A 108 -4.51 14.47 12.97
CA ALA A 108 -5.20 14.70 14.24
C ALA A 108 -4.81 16.01 14.95
N GLU A 109 -3.73 16.65 14.51
CA GLU A 109 -3.23 17.90 15.11
C GLU A 109 -3.58 19.11 14.23
N THR A 110 -3.36 18.99 12.93
CA THR A 110 -3.57 20.06 11.96
C THR A 110 -4.96 20.02 11.32
N HIS A 111 -5.63 18.87 11.35
CA HIS A 111 -6.86 18.57 10.59
C HIS A 111 -6.69 18.68 9.06
N GLY A 112 -5.45 18.76 8.58
CA GLY A 112 -5.07 18.78 7.18
C GLY A 112 -4.92 17.37 6.60
N GLU A 113 -4.21 17.30 5.48
CA GLU A 113 -3.92 16.04 4.81
C GLU A 113 -2.99 15.16 5.64
N GLY A 114 -3.51 14.04 6.11
CA GLY A 114 -2.74 13.01 6.80
C GLY A 114 -1.96 12.12 5.81
N PRO A 115 -0.87 11.46 6.24
CA PRO A 115 -0.02 10.67 5.34
C PRO A 115 -0.72 9.47 4.68
N GLY A 116 -1.85 9.01 5.21
CA GLY A 116 -2.66 7.94 4.62
C GLY A 116 -3.61 8.42 3.51
N ALA A 117 -3.76 9.73 3.31
CA ALA A 117 -4.74 10.30 2.38
C ALA A 117 -4.52 9.85 0.93
N ALA A 118 -3.27 9.66 0.51
CA ALA A 118 -2.99 9.23 -0.86
C ALA A 118 -3.49 7.79 -1.10
N ILE A 119 -3.39 6.91 -0.10
CA ILE A 119 -3.51 5.47 -0.32
C ILE A 119 -4.88 4.89 0.03
N CYS A 120 -5.67 5.61 0.84
CA CYS A 120 -7.03 5.21 1.22
C CYS A 120 -8.00 5.55 0.09
N THR A 121 -9.02 4.72 -0.12
CA THR A 121 -10.20 5.09 -0.91
C THR A 121 -10.75 6.42 -0.40
N GLU A 122 -11.00 7.37 -1.29
CA GLU A 122 -11.46 8.70 -0.91
C GLU A 122 -12.90 8.61 -0.35
N TRP A 123 -13.12 9.07 0.89
CA TRP A 123 -14.45 9.08 1.51
C TRP A 123 -15.53 9.85 0.70
N PRO A 124 -15.21 10.90 -0.10
CA PRO A 124 -16.16 11.52 -1.02
C PRO A 124 -16.75 10.56 -2.06
N LEU A 125 -15.95 9.63 -2.58
CA LEU A 125 -16.47 8.60 -3.50
C LEU A 125 -17.38 7.62 -2.77
N MET A 126 -17.05 7.26 -1.52
CA MET A 126 -17.93 6.42 -0.71
C MET A 126 -19.29 7.09 -0.49
N ALA A 127 -19.31 8.39 -0.17
CA ALA A 127 -20.53 9.17 -0.02
C ALA A 127 -21.36 9.16 -1.33
N ALA A 128 -20.74 9.45 -2.48
CA ALA A 128 -21.41 9.42 -3.77
C ALA A 128 -21.99 8.03 -4.12
N LEU A 129 -21.25 6.96 -3.85
CA LEU A 129 -21.69 5.58 -4.10
C LEU A 129 -22.87 5.19 -3.22
N MET A 130 -22.78 5.43 -1.91
CA MET A 130 -23.88 5.11 -0.99
C MET A 130 -25.16 5.87 -1.37
N ARG A 131 -25.03 7.16 -1.74
CA ARG A 131 -26.15 7.95 -2.27
C ARG A 131 -26.72 7.35 -3.56
N TRP A 132 -25.87 6.89 -4.48
CA TRP A 132 -26.33 6.26 -5.73
C TRP A 132 -27.14 4.99 -5.45
N PHE A 133 -26.69 4.12 -4.54
CA PHE A 133 -27.45 2.93 -4.15
C PHE A 133 -28.79 3.27 -3.48
N HIS A 134 -28.78 4.29 -2.62
CA HIS A 134 -30.00 4.78 -1.99
C HIS A 134 -30.99 5.29 -3.04
N ASP A 135 -30.57 6.25 -3.88
CA ASP A 135 -31.46 6.94 -4.81
C ASP A 135 -31.91 6.07 -5.99
N LYS A 136 -31.04 5.20 -6.51
CA LYS A 136 -31.31 4.40 -7.71
C LYS A 136 -31.90 3.02 -7.42
N LEU A 137 -31.62 2.45 -6.25
CA LEU A 137 -32.14 1.13 -5.88
C LEU A 137 -33.14 1.19 -4.73
N ASN A 138 -33.41 2.36 -4.14
CA ASN A 138 -34.29 2.52 -3.00
C ASN A 138 -33.87 1.62 -1.81
N ILE A 139 -32.56 1.56 -1.57
CA ILE A 139 -31.97 0.83 -0.44
C ILE A 139 -31.72 1.83 0.68
N SER A 140 -32.33 1.60 1.84
CA SER A 140 -32.13 2.48 2.99
C SER A 140 -30.71 2.36 3.55
N TYR A 141 -30.17 3.44 4.11
CA TYR A 141 -28.83 3.48 4.71
C TYR A 141 -28.67 2.49 5.86
N PHE A 142 -29.72 2.18 6.63
CA PHE A 142 -29.66 1.13 7.66
C PHE A 142 -29.53 -0.29 7.09
N GLN A 143 -29.81 -0.48 5.80
CA GLN A 143 -29.53 -1.73 5.08
C GLN A 143 -28.10 -1.78 4.54
N MET A 144 -27.36 -0.68 4.67
CA MET A 144 -25.94 -0.59 4.32
C MET A 144 -25.07 -0.69 5.59
N ALA A 145 -23.79 -1.01 5.39
CA ALA A 145 -22.78 -0.98 6.43
C ALA A 145 -21.40 -0.69 5.83
N ILE A 146 -20.47 -0.18 6.64
CA ILE A 146 -19.05 -0.16 6.30
C ILE A 146 -18.36 -1.33 7.00
N GLY A 147 -17.49 -2.04 6.31
CA GLY A 147 -16.65 -3.07 6.92
C GLY A 147 -15.23 -3.00 6.38
N GLU A 148 -14.25 -2.90 7.28
CA GLU A 148 -12.85 -2.91 6.87
C GLU A 148 -11.95 -3.64 7.89
N ALA A 149 -10.95 -4.36 7.40
CA ALA A 149 -9.90 -5.01 8.21
C ALA A 149 -8.51 -4.46 7.85
N ALA A 150 -8.36 -3.14 8.03
CA ALA A 150 -7.10 -2.44 7.80
C ALA A 150 -6.04 -2.81 8.84
N SER A 151 -4.78 -2.91 8.42
CA SER A 151 -3.70 -3.43 9.27
C SER A 151 -3.37 -2.45 10.41
N PHE A 152 -3.26 -1.16 10.11
CA PHE A 152 -2.81 -0.15 11.09
C PHE A 152 -3.92 0.40 11.99
N THR A 153 -5.16 -0.08 11.92
CA THR A 153 -6.28 0.52 12.66
C THR A 153 -6.06 0.48 14.19
N PHE A 154 -5.53 -0.62 14.74
CA PHE A 154 -5.23 -0.73 16.17
C PHE A 154 -4.13 0.24 16.62
N ALA A 155 -3.07 0.37 15.80
CA ALA A 155 -1.99 1.33 16.04
C ALA A 155 -2.55 2.76 16.12
N MET A 156 -3.42 3.13 15.17
CA MET A 156 -4.03 4.46 15.14
C MET A 156 -4.99 4.70 16.30
N SER A 157 -5.84 3.72 16.63
CA SER A 157 -6.74 3.80 17.78
C SER A 157 -5.96 4.06 19.07
N TYR A 158 -4.85 3.36 19.27
CA TYR A 158 -3.97 3.58 20.42
C TYR A 158 -3.32 4.97 20.42
N SER A 159 -2.72 5.40 19.31
CA SER A 159 -2.07 6.71 19.19
C SER A 159 -3.05 7.86 19.38
N TYR A 160 -4.21 7.80 18.73
CA TYR A 160 -5.25 8.81 18.88
C TYR A 160 -5.85 8.84 20.28
N SER A 161 -5.90 7.70 20.97
CA SER A 161 -6.34 7.70 22.38
C SER A 161 -5.39 8.48 23.29
N LYS A 162 -4.07 8.39 23.03
CA LYS A 162 -3.07 9.21 23.74
C LYS A 162 -3.23 10.70 23.43
N ILE A 163 -3.36 11.05 22.15
CA ILE A 163 -3.52 12.45 21.70
C ILE A 163 -4.81 13.06 22.27
N ALA A 164 -5.94 12.36 22.14
CA ALA A 164 -7.25 12.83 22.59
C ALA A 164 -7.45 12.72 24.11
N LYS A 165 -6.53 12.07 24.84
CA LYS A 165 -6.64 11.75 26.28
C LYS A 165 -7.96 11.07 26.67
N LYS A 166 -8.53 10.30 25.74
CA LYS A 166 -9.76 9.52 25.90
C LYS A 166 -9.68 8.30 24.99
N ASN A 167 -10.48 7.26 25.25
CA ASN A 167 -10.51 6.09 24.38
C ASN A 167 -11.04 6.44 22.99
N ILE A 168 -10.22 6.27 21.95
CA ILE A 168 -10.59 6.34 20.54
C ILE A 168 -10.62 4.91 20.01
N THR A 169 -11.81 4.40 19.71
CA THR A 169 -12.00 3.05 19.19
C THR A 169 -11.53 2.93 17.74
N THR A 170 -11.29 1.71 17.26
CA THR A 170 -10.93 1.44 15.85
C THR A 170 -12.02 1.88 14.87
N GLU A 171 -13.28 1.74 15.25
CA GLU A 171 -14.43 2.24 14.49
C GLU A 171 -14.45 3.77 14.47
N ALA A 172 -14.10 4.43 15.58
CA ALA A 172 -13.93 5.89 15.61
C ALA A 172 -12.81 6.38 14.67
N VAL A 173 -11.73 5.60 14.49
CA VAL A 173 -10.69 5.89 13.48
C VAL A 173 -11.27 5.87 12.06
N MET A 174 -12.17 4.94 11.75
CA MET A 174 -12.83 4.88 10.44
C MET A 174 -13.85 6.02 10.27
N GLU A 175 -14.61 6.34 11.32
CA GLU A 175 -15.50 7.52 11.35
C GLU A 175 -14.71 8.81 11.12
N GLY A 176 -13.48 8.92 11.64
CA GLY A 176 -12.63 10.11 11.47
C GLY A 176 -13.04 11.29 12.36
N ARG A 177 -14.05 11.10 13.21
CA ARG A 177 -14.52 12.04 14.23
C ARG A 177 -15.03 11.26 15.44
N SER A 178 -14.69 11.72 16.65
CA SER A 178 -15.25 11.22 17.92
C SER A 178 -15.47 12.39 18.89
N SER A 179 -16.73 12.82 19.02
CA SER A 179 -17.12 14.06 19.70
C SER A 179 -16.44 15.30 19.08
N ASP A 180 -15.49 15.91 19.79
CA ASP A 180 -14.65 17.06 19.44
C ASP A 180 -13.32 16.67 18.78
N PHE A 181 -12.93 15.39 18.86
CA PHE A 181 -11.71 14.89 18.23
C PHE A 181 -11.93 14.62 16.74
N TYR A 182 -10.98 15.04 15.91
CA TYR A 182 -10.90 14.73 14.49
C TYR A 182 -9.57 14.05 14.17
N GLY A 183 -9.63 12.98 13.39
CA GLY A 183 -8.46 12.18 13.05
C GLY A 183 -8.89 10.80 12.61
N GLY A 184 -8.32 10.30 11.51
CA GLY A 184 -8.74 9.03 10.93
C GLY A 184 -9.05 9.10 9.43
N TRP A 185 -10.03 8.32 8.95
CA TRP A 185 -10.40 8.31 7.53
C TRP A 185 -11.34 9.44 7.13
N GLY A 186 -12.53 9.52 7.73
CA GLY A 186 -13.51 10.58 7.44
C GLY A 186 -14.92 10.11 7.09
N PHE A 187 -15.34 8.90 7.48
CA PHE A 187 -16.70 8.42 7.20
C PHE A 187 -17.82 9.27 7.83
N PHE A 188 -17.54 9.95 8.95
CA PHE A 188 -18.44 10.93 9.54
C PHE A 188 -18.88 12.00 8.53
N PHE A 189 -17.96 12.49 7.70
CA PHE A 189 -18.25 13.50 6.69
C PHE A 189 -19.09 12.93 5.54
N ALA A 190 -18.90 11.65 5.20
CA ALA A 190 -19.81 10.96 4.28
C ALA A 190 -21.24 10.91 4.86
N ARG A 191 -21.42 10.52 6.13
CA ARG A 191 -22.75 10.53 6.79
C ARG A 191 -23.38 11.92 6.81
N LYS A 192 -22.58 12.96 7.12
CA LYS A 192 -23.04 14.35 7.11
C LYS A 192 -23.57 14.75 5.73
N TYR A 193 -22.81 14.49 4.68
CA TYR A 193 -23.25 14.74 3.30
C TYR A 193 -24.55 13.99 2.97
N LEU A 194 -24.61 12.69 3.27
CA LEU A 194 -25.79 11.86 2.99
C LEU A 194 -27.04 12.36 3.75
N LYS A 195 -26.86 12.84 4.99
CA LYS A 195 -27.94 13.42 5.80
C LYS A 195 -28.51 14.68 5.15
N GLU A 196 -27.65 15.49 4.54
CA GLU A 196 -28.06 16.77 3.93
C GLU A 196 -28.67 16.58 2.53
N HIS A 197 -28.50 15.42 1.91
CA HIS A 197 -28.88 15.16 0.51
C HIS A 197 -29.90 14.04 0.33
N HIS A 198 -30.52 13.54 1.41
CA HIS A 198 -31.65 12.61 1.29
C HIS A 198 -32.99 13.36 1.17
N PRO A 199 -34.00 12.79 0.48
CA PRO A 199 -35.33 13.39 0.41
C PRO A 199 -35.95 13.55 1.81
N ALA A 200 -36.55 14.73 2.08
CA ALA A 200 -37.20 15.03 3.36
C ALA A 200 -38.38 14.08 3.68
N SER A 201 -38.94 13.40 2.68
CA SER A 201 -40.01 12.42 2.82
C SER A 201 -39.55 11.08 3.40
N HIS A 202 -38.24 10.78 3.41
CA HIS A 202 -37.72 9.51 3.92
C HIS A 202 -37.29 9.65 5.39
N LYS A 203 -37.64 8.67 6.22
CA LYS A 203 -37.21 8.59 7.65
C LYS A 203 -35.79 8.04 7.82
N ASP A 204 -35.00 8.00 6.75
CA ASP A 204 -33.64 7.45 6.83
C ASP A 204 -32.78 8.50 7.48
N ASN A 205 -31.90 8.07 8.37
CA ASN A 205 -30.92 8.97 8.94
C ASN A 205 -29.58 8.27 8.91
N PRO A 206 -28.68 8.61 7.96
CA PRO A 206 -27.36 8.01 7.89
C PRO A 206 -26.48 8.36 9.10
N MET A 207 -26.92 9.24 10.01
CA MET A 207 -26.27 9.44 11.30
C MET A 207 -26.65 8.39 12.35
N ASN A 208 -27.75 7.65 12.17
CA ASN A 208 -28.10 6.56 13.08
C ASN A 208 -26.98 5.51 13.05
N GLY A 209 -26.48 5.13 14.23
CA GLY A 209 -25.34 4.24 14.39
C GLY A 209 -24.00 4.95 14.62
N TYR A 210 -23.88 6.27 14.38
CA TYR A 210 -22.62 7.00 14.62
C TYR A 210 -22.16 6.89 16.08
N GLU A 211 -23.05 7.12 17.05
CA GLU A 211 -22.73 6.99 18.48
C GLU A 211 -22.34 5.55 18.87
N ASP A 212 -22.99 4.56 18.26
CA ASP A 212 -22.65 3.15 18.46
C ASP A 212 -21.25 2.84 17.88
N SER A 213 -20.94 3.35 16.68
CA SER A 213 -19.61 3.23 16.06
C SER A 213 -18.52 3.83 16.95
N ILE A 214 -18.63 5.11 17.33
CA ILE A 214 -17.54 5.79 18.05
C ILE A 214 -17.34 5.26 19.47
N SER A 215 -18.40 4.73 20.10
CA SER A 215 -18.31 4.04 21.39
C SER A 215 -17.78 2.60 21.28
N GLY A 216 -17.61 2.07 20.06
CA GLY A 216 -17.17 0.70 19.81
C GLY A 216 -18.24 -0.34 20.17
N ARG A 217 -19.52 0.05 20.22
CA ARG A 217 -20.62 -0.86 20.50
C ARG A 217 -20.90 -1.73 19.28
N PHE A 218 -20.61 -3.01 19.43
CA PHE A 218 -20.89 -3.99 18.39
C PHE A 218 -22.36 -4.42 18.41
N LEU A 219 -23.03 -4.28 17.25
CA LEU A 219 -24.37 -4.83 17.01
C LEU A 219 -24.31 -5.73 15.77
N PRO A 220 -24.67 -7.03 15.88
CA PRO A 220 -24.79 -7.89 14.70
C PRO A 220 -25.70 -7.26 13.64
N PRO A 221 -25.43 -7.44 12.33
CA PRO A 221 -26.20 -6.77 11.27
C PRO A 221 -27.72 -6.95 11.35
N GLY A 222 -28.20 -8.13 11.78
CA GLY A 222 -29.63 -8.39 11.96
C GLY A 222 -30.27 -7.69 13.17
N LYS A 223 -29.45 -7.21 14.11
CA LYS A 223 -29.85 -6.48 15.32
C LYS A 223 -29.54 -4.97 15.25
N ALA A 224 -28.91 -4.50 14.18
CA ALA A 224 -28.55 -3.09 14.00
C ALA A 224 -29.78 -2.17 13.93
N GLY A 225 -30.96 -2.69 13.53
CA GLY A 225 -32.19 -1.90 13.42
C GLY A 225 -32.07 -0.83 12.32
N ASN A 226 -32.38 0.42 12.66
CA ASN A 226 -32.35 1.57 11.75
C ASN A 226 -30.98 2.28 11.69
N ARG A 227 -29.89 1.56 12.01
CA ARG A 227 -28.53 2.12 12.13
C ARG A 227 -27.67 1.70 10.93
N LEU A 228 -26.93 2.67 10.37
CA LEU A 228 -25.82 2.44 9.45
C LEU A 228 -24.57 2.20 10.30
N MET A 229 -24.10 0.96 10.37
CA MET A 229 -23.00 0.54 11.25
C MET A 229 -21.64 0.56 10.53
N VAL A 230 -20.58 0.81 11.30
CA VAL A 230 -19.19 0.56 10.91
C VAL A 230 -18.68 -0.67 11.67
N TYR A 231 -18.06 -1.60 10.95
CA TYR A 231 -17.51 -2.84 11.50
C TYR A 231 -15.99 -2.90 11.27
N ASP A 232 -15.21 -2.97 12.37
CA ASP A 232 -13.81 -3.39 12.26
C ASP A 232 -13.75 -4.92 12.08
N LEU A 233 -13.54 -5.35 10.84
CA LEU A 233 -13.50 -6.75 10.46
C LEU A 233 -12.26 -7.48 11.02
N ASN A 234 -11.32 -6.78 11.65
CA ASN A 234 -10.21 -7.40 12.35
C ASN A 234 -10.60 -8.04 13.69
N LYS A 235 -11.67 -7.55 14.33
CA LYS A 235 -12.04 -7.91 15.69
C LYS A 235 -12.97 -9.11 15.70
N ILE A 236 -12.40 -10.30 15.89
CA ILE A 236 -13.18 -11.52 16.15
C ILE A 236 -12.87 -12.14 17.51
N GLN A 237 -11.71 -11.87 18.11
CA GLN A 237 -11.31 -12.52 19.36
C GLN A 237 -12.05 -11.97 20.59
N ASP A 238 -12.42 -10.69 20.58
CA ASP A 238 -13.11 -10.04 21.68
C ASP A 238 -14.50 -10.63 21.94
N ASP A 239 -15.13 -11.17 20.90
CA ASP A 239 -16.30 -12.04 20.95
C ASP A 239 -16.18 -13.10 19.85
N ILE A 240 -15.79 -14.32 20.25
CA ILE A 240 -15.55 -15.44 19.35
C ILE A 240 -16.77 -15.79 18.47
N THR A 241 -17.97 -15.37 18.86
CA THR A 241 -19.19 -15.60 18.06
C THR A 241 -19.23 -14.74 16.79
N LYS A 242 -18.38 -13.70 16.68
CA LYS A 242 -18.23 -12.87 15.47
C LYS A 242 -17.51 -13.57 14.33
N GLY A 243 -16.70 -14.58 14.62
CA GLY A 243 -15.92 -15.32 13.62
C GLY A 243 -16.62 -16.59 13.15
N ARG A 244 -16.43 -16.95 11.88
CA ARG A 244 -16.80 -18.27 11.33
C ARG A 244 -15.65 -18.80 10.48
N THR A 245 -15.18 -20.00 10.81
CA THR A 245 -14.21 -20.73 9.98
C THR A 245 -14.93 -21.38 8.83
N VAL A 246 -14.44 -21.13 7.62
CA VAL A 246 -15.02 -21.67 6.37
C VAL A 246 -13.94 -22.38 5.58
N THR A 247 -14.34 -23.44 4.88
CA THR A 247 -13.44 -24.20 4.00
C THR A 247 -13.07 -23.38 2.78
N VAL A 248 -11.84 -23.54 2.31
CA VAL A 248 -11.34 -22.97 1.05
C VAL A 248 -11.31 -24.08 0.00
N PRO A 249 -12.22 -24.07 -1.00
CA PRO A 249 -12.16 -25.05 -2.08
C PRO A 249 -10.80 -25.01 -2.79
N GLY A 250 -10.09 -26.14 -2.73
CA GLY A 250 -8.75 -26.27 -3.30
C GLY A 250 -7.64 -25.48 -2.61
N GLY A 251 -7.86 -24.90 -1.42
CA GLY A 251 -6.94 -23.97 -0.76
C GLY A 251 -5.47 -24.40 -0.76
N VAL A 252 -4.54 -23.52 -1.17
CA VAL A 252 -3.10 -23.87 -1.26
C VAL A 252 -2.34 -23.43 -0.02
N ASN A 253 -2.48 -22.17 0.38
CA ASN A 253 -1.86 -21.65 1.59
C ASN A 253 -2.71 -21.99 2.81
N PHE A 254 -4.04 -21.92 2.68
CA PHE A 254 -4.99 -22.19 3.75
C PHE A 254 -6.09 -23.14 3.27
N LYS A 255 -6.30 -24.25 3.98
CA LYS A 255 -7.44 -25.16 3.74
C LYS A 255 -8.74 -24.62 4.32
N GLU A 256 -8.64 -23.79 5.35
CA GLU A 256 -9.75 -23.11 5.99
C GLU A 256 -9.31 -21.70 6.43
N ILE A 257 -10.24 -20.76 6.46
CA ILE A 257 -10.00 -19.39 6.90
C ILE A 257 -11.10 -18.97 7.86
N THR A 258 -10.74 -18.34 8.97
CA THR A 258 -11.69 -17.70 9.88
C THR A 258 -12.00 -16.29 9.37
N LEU A 259 -13.26 -16.03 9.04
CA LEU A 259 -13.76 -14.74 8.53
C LEU A 259 -14.78 -14.13 9.49
N HIS A 260 -14.93 -12.81 9.44
CA HIS A 260 -15.96 -12.12 10.20
C HIS A 260 -17.36 -12.43 9.63
N LYS A 261 -18.33 -12.81 10.48
CA LYS A 261 -19.69 -13.21 10.08
C LYS A 261 -20.51 -12.10 9.42
N VAL A 262 -20.14 -10.83 9.61
CA VAL A 262 -20.70 -9.71 8.81
C VAL A 262 -20.52 -9.93 7.30
N ILE A 263 -19.46 -10.64 6.89
CA ILE A 263 -19.21 -11.00 5.49
C ILE A 263 -19.94 -12.29 5.15
N VAL A 264 -19.56 -13.38 5.83
CA VAL A 264 -19.95 -14.73 5.43
C VAL A 264 -21.30 -15.20 5.98
N GLY A 265 -21.93 -14.43 6.85
CA GLY A 265 -23.15 -14.83 7.57
C GLY A 265 -22.91 -15.79 8.72
N GLY A 266 -23.98 -16.06 9.47
CA GLY A 266 -24.02 -16.98 10.60
C GLY A 266 -23.83 -18.44 10.19
N ASP A 267 -23.80 -19.32 11.18
CA ASP A 267 -23.82 -20.77 10.99
C ASP A 267 -25.13 -21.19 10.30
N PRO A 268 -25.08 -21.81 9.10
CA PRO A 268 -26.27 -22.30 8.40
C PRO A 268 -27.14 -23.28 9.20
N GLN A 269 -26.59 -23.94 10.21
CA GLN A 269 -27.32 -24.88 11.07
C GLN A 269 -27.94 -24.20 12.31
N ASN A 270 -27.73 -22.90 12.50
CA ASN A 270 -28.22 -22.14 13.64
C ASN A 270 -29.07 -20.94 13.19
N ASN A 271 -30.38 -21.08 13.28
CA ASN A 271 -31.34 -20.05 12.87
C ASN A 271 -31.19 -18.72 13.65
N ASP A 272 -30.81 -18.77 14.93
CA ASP A 272 -30.60 -17.55 15.73
C ASP A 272 -29.36 -16.80 15.28
N ASP A 273 -28.31 -17.54 14.94
CA ASP A 273 -27.07 -16.98 14.41
C ASP A 273 -27.28 -16.41 13.01
N LEU A 274 -28.03 -17.08 12.14
CA LEU A 274 -28.43 -16.56 10.83
C LEU A 274 -29.27 -15.28 10.94
N ARG A 275 -30.19 -15.22 11.91
CA ARG A 275 -30.97 -14.00 12.17
C ARG A 275 -30.07 -12.84 12.62
N ASN A 276 -29.05 -13.10 13.43
CA ASN A 276 -28.09 -12.07 13.85
C ASN A 276 -27.13 -11.68 12.73
N TYR A 277 -26.75 -12.64 11.88
CA TYR A 277 -25.77 -12.49 10.80
C TYR A 277 -26.36 -13.01 9.48
N PRO A 278 -27.24 -12.23 8.82
CA PRO A 278 -27.84 -12.62 7.55
C PRO A 278 -26.84 -12.73 6.38
N GLY A 279 -25.60 -12.30 6.58
CA GLY A 279 -24.58 -12.16 5.55
C GLY A 279 -24.71 -10.83 4.79
N CYS A 280 -23.92 -10.68 3.72
CA CYS A 280 -23.88 -9.44 2.95
C CYS A 280 -23.94 -9.65 1.44
N VAL A 281 -24.25 -8.54 0.75
CA VAL A 281 -23.71 -8.22 -0.55
C VAL A 281 -22.45 -7.39 -0.32
N LEU A 282 -21.32 -7.82 -0.85
CA LEU A 282 -20.04 -7.13 -0.68
C LEU A 282 -19.81 -6.13 -1.83
N ILE A 283 -19.81 -4.84 -1.50
CA ILE A 283 -19.40 -3.76 -2.41
C ILE A 283 -17.93 -3.45 -2.14
N ASN A 284 -17.04 -4.01 -2.95
CA ASN A 284 -15.60 -3.81 -2.84
C ASN A 284 -15.19 -2.51 -3.54
N VAL A 285 -14.63 -1.56 -2.80
CA VAL A 285 -14.28 -0.23 -3.31
C VAL A 285 -12.77 0.03 -3.18
N PRO A 286 -11.92 -0.66 -3.97
CA PRO A 286 -10.47 -0.50 -3.89
C PRO A 286 -10.00 0.83 -4.51
N LYS A 287 -8.80 1.28 -4.11
CA LYS A 287 -8.07 2.36 -4.79
C LYS A 287 -6.92 1.79 -5.61
N THR A 288 -6.84 2.18 -6.89
CA THR A 288 -5.78 1.70 -7.78
C THR A 288 -4.44 2.34 -7.40
N LYS A 289 -3.46 1.52 -7.04
CA LYS A 289 -2.11 1.99 -6.66
C LYS A 289 -1.02 0.96 -6.92
N MET A 290 0.19 1.42 -7.22
CA MET A 290 1.38 0.57 -7.35
C MET A 290 1.76 -0.01 -5.98
N HIS A 291 1.80 -1.34 -5.87
CA HIS A 291 1.99 -2.00 -4.59
C HIS A 291 3.47 -2.32 -4.33
N ALA A 292 3.86 -2.46 -3.06
CA ALA A 292 5.27 -2.58 -2.62
C ALA A 292 5.71 -4.04 -2.45
N GLN A 293 4.77 -4.97 -2.50
CA GLN A 293 5.01 -6.43 -2.46
C GLN A 293 4.43 -7.13 -3.71
N ASP A 294 3.58 -6.43 -4.46
CA ASP A 294 2.74 -7.00 -5.51
C ASP A 294 2.61 -5.99 -6.66
N LEU A 295 1.94 -6.33 -7.77
CA LEU A 295 1.91 -5.43 -8.93
C LEU A 295 1.07 -4.17 -8.66
N ILE A 296 -0.22 -4.34 -8.36
CA ILE A 296 -1.14 -3.25 -8.02
C ILE A 296 -2.04 -3.64 -6.84
N THR A 297 -2.48 -2.66 -6.06
CA THR A 297 -3.70 -2.82 -5.27
C THR A 297 -4.88 -2.48 -6.14
N ASN A 298 -5.80 -3.42 -6.26
CA ASN A 298 -7.10 -3.24 -6.90
C ASN A 298 -8.12 -4.23 -6.28
N ALA A 299 -9.06 -4.79 -7.03
CA ALA A 299 -10.17 -5.56 -6.50
C ALA A 299 -9.72 -6.85 -5.80
N ILE A 300 -8.82 -7.62 -6.44
CA ILE A 300 -8.28 -8.86 -5.87
C ILE A 300 -7.52 -8.54 -4.59
N LYS A 301 -6.61 -7.56 -4.63
CA LYS A 301 -5.75 -7.23 -3.48
C LYS A 301 -6.53 -6.73 -2.26
N ASN A 302 -7.53 -5.87 -2.48
CA ASN A 302 -8.28 -5.28 -1.38
C ASN A 302 -9.05 -6.33 -0.57
N ILE A 303 -9.58 -7.35 -1.23
CA ILE A 303 -10.21 -8.51 -0.59
C ILE A 303 -9.14 -9.49 -0.09
N GLY A 304 -8.18 -9.79 -0.96
CA GLY A 304 -7.14 -10.80 -0.85
C GLY A 304 -6.22 -10.67 0.36
N ILE A 305 -6.12 -9.48 0.95
CA ILE A 305 -5.46 -9.25 2.24
C ILE A 305 -6.40 -8.63 3.26
N GLY A 306 -7.33 -7.79 2.80
CA GLY A 306 -8.20 -6.98 3.65
C GLY A 306 -9.38 -7.72 4.28
N LEU A 307 -9.48 -9.06 4.15
CA LEU A 307 -10.50 -9.87 4.83
C LEU A 307 -9.96 -10.83 5.90
N TYR A 308 -8.64 -11.04 5.97
CA TYR A 308 -8.02 -11.80 7.07
C TYR A 308 -8.08 -10.98 8.37
N PRO A 309 -8.73 -11.44 9.46
CA PRO A 309 -8.83 -10.66 10.68
C PRO A 309 -7.51 -10.64 11.46
N SER A 310 -7.04 -9.47 11.89
CA SER A 310 -5.80 -9.38 12.67
C SER A 310 -5.93 -9.99 14.09
N GLN A 311 -7.06 -9.81 14.77
CA GLN A 311 -7.33 -10.42 16.07
C GLN A 311 -8.11 -11.73 15.89
N CYS A 312 -7.45 -12.73 15.29
CA CYS A 312 -7.95 -14.10 15.15
C CYS A 312 -6.92 -15.03 15.79
N ALA A 313 -7.16 -15.51 17.01
CA ALA A 313 -6.21 -16.36 17.71
C ALA A 313 -6.32 -17.84 17.27
N ILE A 314 -5.25 -18.60 17.52
CA ILE A 314 -5.27 -20.06 17.35
C ILE A 314 -6.19 -20.70 18.41
N GLY A 315 -6.11 -20.23 19.66
CA GLY A 315 -6.97 -20.68 20.75
C GLY A 315 -8.36 -20.05 20.72
N LYS A 316 -9.25 -20.60 21.57
CA LYS A 316 -10.64 -20.15 21.73
C LYS A 316 -10.85 -19.20 22.92
N ASP A 317 -9.81 -18.94 23.72
CA ASP A 317 -9.88 -17.98 24.83
C ASP A 317 -9.89 -16.56 24.27
N LYS A 318 -10.85 -15.72 24.68
CA LYS A 318 -10.95 -14.31 24.29
C LYS A 318 -9.70 -13.48 24.59
N ASN A 319 -8.86 -13.93 25.52
CA ASN A 319 -7.61 -13.27 25.91
C ASN A 319 -6.37 -13.83 25.17
N ASP A 320 -6.51 -14.87 24.34
CA ASP A 320 -5.39 -15.41 23.57
C ASP A 320 -4.93 -14.41 22.51
N THR A 321 -3.65 -14.06 22.55
CA THR A 321 -3.00 -13.14 21.59
C THR A 321 -2.12 -13.86 20.59
N THR A 322 -2.19 -15.19 20.51
CA THR A 322 -1.47 -16.01 19.54
C THR A 322 -2.19 -15.94 18.20
N TRP A 323 -2.01 -14.83 17.49
CA TRP A 323 -2.74 -14.55 16.26
C TRP A 323 -2.36 -15.50 15.11
N LYS A 324 -3.36 -15.96 14.33
CA LYS A 324 -3.15 -16.79 13.13
C LYS A 324 -2.47 -16.03 12.01
N TYR A 325 -2.88 -14.77 11.79
CA TYR A 325 -2.52 -14.02 10.58
C TYR A 325 -1.63 -12.80 10.84
N ALA A 326 -1.58 -12.31 12.09
CA ALA A 326 -0.96 -11.03 12.42
C ALA A 326 0.17 -11.12 13.45
N CYS A 327 0.96 -10.05 13.52
CA CYS A 327 2.03 -9.83 14.50
C CYS A 327 1.99 -8.40 15.04
N PRO A 328 2.57 -8.14 16.22
CA PRO A 328 3.07 -9.14 17.17
C PRO A 328 1.93 -9.83 17.94
N ASN A 329 2.24 -10.87 18.71
CA ASN A 329 1.29 -11.58 19.58
C ASN A 329 0.93 -10.76 20.84
N THR A 330 0.45 -9.53 20.66
CA THR A 330 -0.01 -8.65 21.74
C THR A 330 -1.48 -8.30 21.55
N ALA A 331 -2.11 -7.67 22.54
CA ALA A 331 -3.52 -7.25 22.46
C ALA A 331 -3.84 -6.39 21.22
N ASN A 332 -2.86 -5.64 20.69
CA ASN A 332 -3.01 -4.77 19.52
C ASN A 332 -2.04 -5.22 18.42
N PRO A 333 -2.37 -6.23 17.61
CA PRO A 333 -1.56 -6.60 16.45
C PRO A 333 -1.48 -5.43 15.46
N ILE A 334 -0.35 -5.31 14.75
CA ILE A 334 -0.06 -4.17 13.88
C ILE A 334 -0.10 -4.56 12.40
N LEU A 335 0.50 -5.69 12.00
CA LEU A 335 0.58 -6.11 10.61
C LEU A 335 0.17 -7.55 10.44
N LYS A 336 -0.36 -7.90 9.27
CA LYS A 336 -0.67 -9.27 8.86
C LYS A 336 0.58 -10.02 8.42
N ALA A 337 1.60 -10.05 9.29
CA ALA A 337 2.94 -10.53 8.99
C ALA A 337 3.05 -12.05 8.83
N LYS A 338 2.06 -12.82 9.34
CA LYS A 338 2.04 -14.29 9.24
C LYS A 338 1.36 -14.79 7.97
N LEU A 339 0.79 -13.90 7.16
CA LEU A 339 0.34 -14.27 5.82
C LEU A 339 1.56 -14.51 4.92
N PRO A 340 1.53 -15.52 4.03
CA PRO A 340 2.55 -15.65 2.99
C PRO A 340 2.49 -14.45 2.03
N HIS A 341 3.48 -13.56 2.13
CA HIS A 341 3.67 -12.40 1.22
C HIS A 341 4.58 -12.74 0.03
N SER A 342 5.33 -13.83 0.13
CA SER A 342 6.19 -14.41 -0.91
C SER A 342 6.13 -15.93 -0.83
N PRO A 343 6.48 -16.68 -1.89
CA PRO A 343 6.45 -18.14 -1.85
C PRO A 343 7.29 -18.74 -0.74
N TRP A 344 8.50 -18.23 -0.51
CA TRP A 344 9.34 -18.65 0.61
C TRP A 344 8.93 -17.93 1.90
N VAL A 345 8.50 -18.70 2.91
CA VAL A 345 8.14 -18.19 4.24
C VAL A 345 9.16 -18.68 5.26
N LEU A 346 9.82 -17.73 5.94
CA LEU A 346 10.83 -18.04 6.96
C LEU A 346 10.20 -18.44 8.29
N SER A 347 10.78 -19.43 8.96
CA SER A 347 10.47 -19.71 10.37
C SER A 347 11.11 -18.64 11.26
N ILE A 348 10.31 -18.06 12.16
CA ILE A 348 10.73 -16.97 13.05
C ILE A 348 10.79 -17.48 14.50
N ASP A 349 11.88 -17.19 15.18
CA ASP A 349 11.98 -17.37 16.63
C ASP A 349 11.18 -16.26 17.34
N SER A 350 10.18 -16.67 18.11
CA SER A 350 9.29 -15.75 18.83
C SER A 350 10.00 -14.92 19.91
N ASN A 351 11.15 -15.37 20.43
CA ASN A 351 11.89 -14.67 21.48
C ASN A 351 12.76 -13.56 20.90
N THR A 352 13.46 -13.86 19.81
CA THR A 352 14.39 -12.91 19.18
C THR A 352 13.76 -12.08 18.06
N ASN A 353 12.60 -12.51 17.53
CA ASN A 353 11.98 -11.99 16.31
C ASN A 353 12.85 -12.16 15.05
N LEU A 354 13.81 -13.09 15.06
CA LEU A 354 14.74 -13.34 13.96
C LEU A 354 14.43 -14.67 13.25
N PRO A 355 14.80 -14.80 11.95
CA PRO A 355 14.72 -16.07 11.25
C PRO A 355 15.61 -17.16 11.86
N ILE A 356 15.06 -18.37 11.98
CA ILE A 356 15.75 -19.55 12.51
C ILE A 356 16.65 -20.14 11.42
N ARG A 357 17.84 -20.60 11.81
CA ARG A 357 18.76 -21.36 10.96
C ARG A 357 18.92 -22.79 11.46
N ASP A 358 19.12 -23.71 10.53
CA ASP A 358 19.47 -25.10 10.82
C ASP A 358 20.93 -25.25 11.27
N LYS A 359 21.32 -26.50 11.58
CA LYS A 359 22.69 -26.85 11.99
C LYS A 359 23.78 -26.51 10.95
N ASN A 360 23.40 -26.29 9.70
CA ASN A 360 24.32 -25.93 8.60
C ASN A 360 24.36 -24.41 8.38
N GLY A 361 23.64 -23.63 9.18
CA GLY A 361 23.54 -22.18 9.04
C GLY A 361 22.59 -21.72 7.92
N LYS A 362 21.76 -22.61 7.35
CA LYS A 362 20.75 -22.24 6.35
C LYS A 362 19.43 -21.85 7.03
N TYR A 363 18.75 -20.83 6.53
CA TYR A 363 17.44 -20.46 7.05
C TYR A 363 16.41 -21.57 6.85
N ILE A 364 15.60 -21.81 7.87
CA ILE A 364 14.47 -22.73 7.80
C ILE A 364 13.32 -21.99 7.11
N ALA A 365 12.93 -22.47 5.94
CA ALA A 365 11.89 -21.87 5.11
C ALA A 365 10.98 -22.94 4.51
N ALA A 366 9.71 -22.59 4.32
CA ALA A 366 8.74 -23.41 3.59
C ALA A 366 8.31 -22.70 2.31
N LYS A 367 8.19 -23.43 1.20
CA LYS A 367 7.61 -22.90 -0.04
C LYS A 367 6.09 -23.03 0.00
N THR A 368 5.40 -21.95 -0.32
CA THR A 368 3.95 -21.77 -0.35
C THR A 368 3.54 -21.25 -1.73
N ALA A 369 2.24 -21.05 -1.98
CA ALA A 369 1.78 -20.31 -3.17
C ALA A 369 1.91 -18.79 -3.02
N GLY A 370 2.58 -18.32 -1.96
CA GLY A 370 2.93 -16.92 -1.75
C GLY A 370 1.73 -15.98 -1.75
N MET A 371 1.97 -14.76 -2.24
CA MET A 371 0.96 -13.71 -2.29
C MET A 371 -0.25 -14.08 -3.16
N SER A 372 -0.01 -14.75 -4.29
CA SER A 372 -1.07 -15.20 -5.20
C SER A 372 -2.01 -16.20 -4.53
N GLY A 373 -1.45 -17.20 -3.83
CA GLY A 373 -2.22 -18.15 -3.03
C GLY A 373 -3.01 -17.49 -1.90
N THR A 374 -2.39 -16.57 -1.16
CA THR A 374 -3.03 -15.87 -0.04
C THR A 374 -4.25 -15.08 -0.50
N GLN A 375 -4.13 -14.35 -1.61
CA GLN A 375 -5.25 -13.58 -2.17
C GLN A 375 -6.34 -14.49 -2.72
N ALA A 376 -5.96 -15.54 -3.45
CA ALA A 376 -6.90 -16.47 -4.04
C ALA A 376 -7.71 -17.24 -3.00
N ASP A 377 -7.06 -17.73 -1.95
CA ASP A 377 -7.69 -18.56 -0.92
C ASP A 377 -8.83 -17.84 -0.20
N VAL A 378 -8.66 -16.56 0.17
CA VAL A 378 -9.73 -15.80 0.85
C VAL A 378 -10.88 -15.43 -0.09
N ILE A 379 -10.60 -15.13 -1.36
CA ILE A 379 -11.67 -14.85 -2.33
C ILE A 379 -12.48 -16.13 -2.59
N ARG A 380 -11.81 -17.27 -2.74
CA ARG A 380 -12.48 -18.59 -2.85
C ARG A 380 -13.28 -18.94 -1.61
N ALA A 381 -12.78 -18.62 -0.41
CA ALA A 381 -13.52 -18.78 0.84
C ALA A 381 -14.84 -18.00 0.81
N VAL A 382 -14.80 -16.73 0.39
CA VAL A 382 -15.98 -15.85 0.30
C VAL A 382 -16.96 -16.32 -0.77
N GLN A 383 -16.46 -16.69 -1.96
CA GLN A 383 -17.29 -17.23 -3.05
C GLN A 383 -17.99 -18.54 -2.63
N ASN A 384 -17.30 -19.41 -1.90
CA ASN A 384 -17.85 -20.66 -1.37
C ASN A 384 -19.00 -20.43 -0.37
N GLN A 385 -19.14 -19.22 0.17
CA GLN A 385 -20.27 -18.83 1.03
C GLN A 385 -21.38 -18.10 0.26
N ASN A 386 -21.35 -18.10 -1.07
CA ASN A 386 -22.34 -17.46 -1.94
C ASN A 386 -22.53 -15.96 -1.65
N VAL A 387 -21.44 -15.27 -1.30
CA VAL A 387 -21.44 -13.81 -1.14
C VAL A 387 -21.42 -13.17 -2.52
N PHE A 388 -22.48 -12.44 -2.86
CA PHE A 388 -22.52 -11.67 -4.10
C PHE A 388 -21.57 -10.47 -3.98
N MET A 389 -20.70 -10.29 -4.98
CA MET A 389 -19.66 -9.25 -4.98
C MET A 389 -19.86 -8.31 -6.17
N LEU A 390 -19.78 -7.01 -5.91
CA LEU A 390 -19.65 -5.98 -6.93
C LEU A 390 -18.39 -5.17 -6.62
N HIS A 391 -17.54 -5.00 -7.63
CA HIS A 391 -16.27 -4.30 -7.51
C HIS A 391 -16.39 -2.93 -8.18
N ILE A 392 -16.02 -1.86 -7.45
CA ILE A 392 -16.08 -0.47 -7.93
C ILE A 392 -14.76 0.22 -7.58
N VAL A 393 -13.91 0.39 -8.58
CA VAL A 393 -12.53 0.84 -8.42
C VAL A 393 -12.45 2.36 -8.45
N ASP A 394 -11.85 2.93 -7.40
CA ASP A 394 -11.35 4.29 -7.40
C ASP A 394 -10.06 4.37 -8.21
N ALA A 395 -10.16 4.92 -9.41
CA ALA A 395 -9.06 5.25 -10.30
C ALA A 395 -9.12 6.73 -10.75
N ILE A 396 -9.79 7.58 -9.96
CA ILE A 396 -9.87 9.01 -10.26
C ILE A 396 -8.48 9.63 -10.09
N ASN A 397 -7.82 9.28 -8.98
CA ASN A 397 -6.38 9.45 -8.78
C ASN A 397 -5.73 8.07 -8.61
N ILE A 398 -5.05 7.58 -9.65
CA ILE A 398 -4.20 6.38 -9.53
C ILE A 398 -2.93 6.77 -8.78
N ILE A 399 -2.52 5.97 -7.79
CA ILE A 399 -1.32 6.29 -7.00
C ILE A 399 -0.09 5.58 -7.58
N ASN A 400 0.93 6.36 -7.91
CA ASN A 400 2.21 5.88 -8.41
C ASN A 400 3.32 6.00 -7.36
N ILE A 401 4.44 5.33 -7.62
CA ILE A 401 5.68 5.31 -6.83
C ILE A 401 5.51 4.59 -5.50
N SER A 402 4.79 5.15 -4.54
CA SER A 402 4.66 4.51 -3.23
C SER A 402 3.22 4.42 -2.80
N HIS A 403 2.95 3.37 -2.02
CA HIS A 403 1.76 3.27 -1.20
C HIS A 403 2.11 3.04 0.28
N ASN A 404 3.39 3.22 0.64
CA ASN A 404 3.86 3.19 2.03
C ASN A 404 3.74 4.60 2.61
N ASN A 405 2.98 4.75 3.68
CA ASN A 405 2.54 6.08 4.14
C ASN A 405 3.62 6.99 4.74
N TYR A 406 4.80 6.46 5.03
CA TYR A 406 5.82 7.16 5.82
C TYR A 406 6.97 7.71 4.96
N ASP A 407 7.05 7.35 3.68
CA ASP A 407 8.11 7.82 2.80
C ASP A 407 7.77 9.13 2.07
N GLY A 408 6.51 9.58 2.13
CA GLY A 408 6.04 10.80 1.46
C GLY A 408 6.18 10.77 -0.06
N ALA A 409 6.42 9.61 -0.67
CA ALA A 409 6.76 9.47 -2.08
C ALA A 409 5.55 9.13 -2.97
N SER A 410 4.35 9.04 -2.38
CA SER A 410 3.11 8.74 -3.12
C SER A 410 2.78 9.85 -4.11
N VAL A 411 2.54 9.51 -5.38
CA VAL A 411 2.17 10.47 -6.43
C VAL A 411 0.75 10.20 -6.93
N ARG A 412 -0.14 11.19 -6.81
CA ARG A 412 -1.50 11.13 -7.37
C ARG A 412 -1.47 11.44 -8.87
N VAL A 413 -1.87 10.47 -9.69
CA VAL A 413 -2.01 10.63 -11.14
C VAL A 413 -3.49 10.79 -11.49
N PRO A 414 -3.94 11.96 -11.95
CA PRO A 414 -5.35 12.28 -12.14
C PRO A 414 -5.92 11.69 -13.45
N GLU A 415 -6.02 10.37 -13.53
CA GLU A 415 -6.53 9.67 -14.73
C GLU A 415 -8.06 9.85 -14.91
N GLY A 416 -8.77 10.03 -13.79
CA GLY A 416 -10.18 10.43 -13.76
C GLY A 416 -11.20 9.30 -13.89
N TYR A 417 -10.82 8.04 -13.64
CA TYR A 417 -11.73 6.91 -13.88
C TYR A 417 -12.42 6.37 -12.64
N VAL A 418 -13.65 5.90 -12.82
CA VAL A 418 -14.27 4.90 -11.94
C VAL A 418 -14.66 3.70 -12.80
N TRP A 419 -14.21 2.51 -12.39
CA TRP A 419 -14.50 1.25 -13.10
C TRP A 419 -15.34 0.33 -12.23
N ALA A 420 -16.21 -0.47 -12.84
CA ALA A 420 -17.05 -1.41 -12.14
C ALA A 420 -17.17 -2.74 -12.90
N SER A 421 -17.17 -3.85 -12.16
CA SER A 421 -17.44 -5.19 -12.70
C SER A 421 -17.89 -6.15 -11.59
N LEU A 422 -18.53 -7.25 -11.97
CA LEU A 422 -18.76 -8.39 -11.09
C LEU A 422 -17.57 -9.36 -11.04
N ASP A 423 -16.61 -9.22 -11.95
CA ASP A 423 -15.42 -10.08 -12.06
C ASP A 423 -14.15 -9.30 -11.67
N CYS A 424 -13.52 -9.69 -10.57
CA CYS A 424 -12.31 -9.04 -10.08
C CYS A 424 -11.05 -9.36 -10.91
N VAL A 425 -11.00 -10.49 -11.61
CA VAL A 425 -9.85 -10.89 -12.43
C VAL A 425 -9.82 -10.05 -13.69
N ALA A 426 -10.94 -9.97 -14.41
CA ALA A 426 -11.11 -9.14 -15.58
C ALA A 426 -10.78 -7.67 -15.28
N LEU A 427 -11.36 -7.16 -14.18
CA LEU A 427 -11.20 -5.76 -13.76
C LEU A 427 -9.75 -5.41 -13.42
N ASP A 428 -9.06 -6.26 -12.64
CA ASP A 428 -7.69 -6.01 -12.25
C ASP A 428 -6.72 -6.12 -13.44
N LEU A 429 -6.91 -7.11 -14.32
CA LEU A 429 -6.12 -7.26 -15.55
C LEU A 429 -6.30 -6.04 -16.46
N PHE A 430 -7.53 -5.58 -16.64
CA PHE A 430 -7.83 -4.37 -17.41
C PHE A 430 -7.12 -3.13 -16.84
N CYS A 431 -7.22 -2.90 -15.53
CA CYS A 431 -6.55 -1.77 -14.89
C CYS A 431 -5.02 -1.86 -15.01
N ALA A 432 -4.43 -3.06 -14.90
CA ALA A 432 -3.00 -3.27 -15.09
C ALA A 432 -2.58 -3.00 -16.53
N ARG A 433 -3.33 -3.50 -17.51
CA ARG A 433 -3.12 -3.24 -18.95
C ARG A 433 -3.15 -1.75 -19.27
N TYR A 434 -4.04 -0.98 -18.63
CA TYR A 434 -4.05 0.48 -18.76
C TYR A 434 -2.79 1.13 -18.16
N CYS A 435 -2.38 0.73 -16.95
CA CYS A 435 -1.21 1.30 -16.27
C CYS A 435 0.11 0.99 -17.00
N PHE A 436 0.25 -0.18 -17.60
CA PHE A 436 1.50 -0.64 -18.21
C PHE A 436 1.51 -0.50 -19.72
N LYS A 437 0.82 0.52 -20.23
CA LYS A 437 0.74 0.82 -21.65
C LYS A 437 0.99 2.29 -21.94
N THR A 438 2.07 2.57 -22.65
CA THR A 438 2.40 3.92 -23.15
C THR A 438 2.68 3.95 -24.64
N LEU A 439 2.51 2.82 -25.33
CA LEU A 439 2.72 2.66 -26.77
C LEU A 439 1.40 2.44 -27.52
N PRO A 440 1.22 3.06 -28.70
CA PRO A 440 0.08 2.75 -29.56
C PRO A 440 0.00 1.26 -29.90
N MET A 441 -1.22 0.70 -29.94
CA MET A 441 -1.48 -0.72 -30.22
C MET A 441 -0.75 -1.23 -31.46
N CYS A 442 -0.79 -0.48 -32.58
CA CYS A 442 -0.19 -0.91 -33.84
C CYS A 442 1.35 -1.07 -33.74
N GLN A 443 2.01 -0.23 -32.97
CA GLN A 443 3.45 -0.32 -32.73
C GLN A 443 3.76 -1.46 -31.76
N ALA A 444 2.94 -1.58 -30.71
CA ALA A 444 3.13 -2.59 -29.68
C ALA A 444 2.95 -4.03 -30.20
N LEU A 445 1.99 -4.25 -31.11
CA LEU A 445 1.79 -5.55 -31.77
C LEU A 445 3.01 -5.95 -32.62
N LYS A 446 3.56 -5.02 -33.40
CA LYS A 446 4.80 -5.26 -34.17
C LYS A 446 5.98 -5.61 -33.26
N LEU A 447 6.09 -4.93 -32.12
CA LEU A 447 7.13 -5.23 -31.13
C LEU A 447 6.92 -6.58 -30.47
N LYS A 448 5.67 -6.94 -30.15
CA LYS A 448 5.32 -8.25 -29.60
C LYS A 448 5.75 -9.37 -30.53
N GLU A 449 5.37 -9.30 -31.81
CA GLU A 449 5.77 -10.28 -32.83
C GLU A 449 7.30 -10.35 -32.99
N LYS A 450 7.95 -9.19 -33.13
CA LYS A 450 9.41 -9.11 -33.32
C LYS A 450 10.21 -9.72 -32.16
N ASN A 451 9.76 -9.53 -30.92
CA ASN A 451 10.50 -9.94 -29.72
C ASN A 451 9.92 -11.21 -29.07
N ASN A 452 8.89 -11.82 -29.66
CA ASN A 452 8.16 -12.95 -29.10
C ASN A 452 7.66 -12.70 -27.67
N TRP A 453 7.12 -11.51 -27.41
CA TRP A 453 6.60 -11.16 -26.09
C TRP A 453 5.23 -11.82 -25.84
N PRO A 454 4.91 -12.18 -24.58
CA PRO A 454 3.62 -12.79 -24.25
C PRO A 454 2.46 -11.79 -24.45
N THR A 455 2.74 -10.49 -24.43
CA THR A 455 1.72 -9.45 -24.59
C THR A 455 2.25 -8.17 -25.25
N GLU A 456 1.35 -7.41 -25.86
CA GLU A 456 1.55 -6.10 -26.46
C GLU A 456 1.30 -4.93 -25.48
N PHE A 457 0.89 -5.21 -24.23
CA PHE A 457 0.76 -4.17 -23.21
C PHE A 457 2.12 -3.83 -22.64
N VAL A 458 2.80 -2.89 -23.28
CA VAL A 458 4.17 -2.47 -22.99
C VAL A 458 4.30 -0.98 -22.75
N HIS A 459 5.28 -0.60 -21.93
CA HIS A 459 5.59 0.80 -21.68
C HIS A 459 7.05 1.16 -22.00
N HIS A 460 7.28 2.45 -22.26
CA HIS A 460 8.60 3.02 -22.37
C HIS A 460 9.30 2.97 -21.01
N VAL A 461 10.51 2.41 -20.99
CA VAL A 461 11.37 2.36 -19.80
C VAL A 461 12.77 2.88 -20.12
N PRO A 462 13.50 3.47 -19.16
CA PRO A 462 14.90 3.82 -19.37
C PRO A 462 15.74 2.54 -19.32
N ALA A 463 16.38 2.16 -20.42
CA ALA A 463 17.36 1.09 -20.42
C ALA A 463 18.77 1.67 -20.31
N ALA A 464 19.63 1.10 -19.48
CA ALA A 464 20.99 1.58 -19.29
C ALA A 464 21.93 1.06 -20.40
N LYS A 465 22.81 1.93 -20.89
CA LYS A 465 23.84 1.61 -21.88
C LYS A 465 25.14 2.31 -21.52
N ILE A 466 26.27 1.63 -21.72
CA ILE A 466 27.60 2.24 -21.57
C ILE A 466 27.79 3.31 -22.63
N ASN A 467 28.22 4.49 -22.19
CA ASN A 467 28.58 5.64 -23.01
C ASN A 467 29.91 6.24 -22.51
N GLY A 468 31.02 5.83 -23.15
CA GLY A 468 32.36 6.16 -22.66
C GLY A 468 32.59 5.59 -21.26
N ARG A 469 32.90 6.46 -20.29
CA ARG A 469 33.05 6.10 -18.86
C ARG A 469 31.74 6.20 -18.05
N ASN A 470 30.65 6.61 -18.69
CA ASN A 470 29.35 6.75 -18.05
C ASN A 470 28.42 5.59 -18.41
N ILE A 471 27.37 5.45 -17.61
CA ILE A 471 26.20 4.63 -17.95
C ILE A 471 25.07 5.63 -18.22
N SER A 472 24.47 5.61 -19.40
CA SER A 472 23.42 6.54 -19.81
C SER A 472 22.12 5.80 -20.12
N SER A 473 20.99 6.46 -19.89
CA SER A 473 19.68 5.95 -20.25
C SER A 473 19.40 6.11 -21.74
N ILE A 474 18.95 5.05 -22.39
CA ILE A 474 18.30 5.05 -23.70
C ILE A 474 16.83 4.66 -23.53
N ILE A 475 16.03 4.86 -24.57
CA ILE A 475 14.65 4.37 -24.57
C ILE A 475 14.66 2.86 -24.77
N GLY A 476 14.06 2.13 -23.83
CA GLY A 476 13.74 0.72 -23.90
C GLY A 476 12.24 0.47 -23.78
N PHE A 477 11.86 -0.80 -23.90
CA PHE A 477 10.49 -1.26 -23.79
C PHE A 477 10.45 -2.49 -22.88
N ASP A 478 9.58 -2.46 -21.88
CA ASP A 478 9.39 -3.55 -20.92
C ASP A 478 7.92 -3.60 -20.51
N SER A 479 7.53 -4.64 -19.77
CA SER A 479 6.26 -4.70 -19.08
C SER A 479 6.35 -5.67 -17.90
N PRO A 480 5.85 -5.30 -16.70
CA PRO A 480 5.68 -6.27 -15.63
C PRO A 480 4.71 -7.40 -15.99
N LEU A 481 3.82 -7.19 -16.97
CA LEU A 481 2.86 -8.21 -17.42
C LEU A 481 3.52 -9.38 -18.14
N PHE A 482 4.81 -9.28 -18.49
CA PHE A 482 5.56 -10.42 -19.03
C PHE A 482 5.82 -11.51 -17.99
N ARG A 483 5.70 -11.16 -16.71
CA ARG A 483 6.24 -11.92 -15.58
C ARG A 483 5.35 -11.82 -14.34
N TYR A 484 4.05 -11.63 -14.56
CA TYR A 484 3.05 -11.50 -13.51
C TYR A 484 1.93 -12.51 -13.71
N ASN A 485 1.87 -13.53 -12.85
CA ASN A 485 1.03 -14.70 -13.03
C ASN A 485 -0.32 -14.67 -12.28
N LEU A 486 -0.56 -13.68 -11.40
CA LEU A 486 -1.74 -13.66 -10.51
C LEU A 486 -3.06 -13.84 -11.27
N TYR A 487 -3.24 -13.19 -12.42
CA TYR A 487 -4.51 -13.20 -13.14
C TYR A 487 -4.82 -14.58 -13.72
N HIS A 488 -3.82 -15.23 -14.32
CA HIS A 488 -3.95 -16.59 -14.82
C HIS A 488 -4.18 -17.56 -13.66
N TYR A 489 -3.37 -17.45 -12.60
CA TYR A 489 -3.55 -18.25 -11.39
C TYR A 489 -4.95 -18.08 -10.77
N ALA A 490 -5.49 -16.86 -10.69
CA ALA A 490 -6.82 -16.61 -10.16
C ALA A 490 -7.94 -17.20 -11.04
N GLU A 491 -7.80 -17.14 -12.36
CA GLU A 491 -8.73 -17.75 -13.31
C GLU A 491 -8.73 -19.29 -13.18
N GLU A 492 -7.56 -19.93 -13.14
CA GLU A 492 -7.44 -21.38 -12.92
C GLU A 492 -8.05 -21.83 -11.58
N ARG A 493 -8.01 -20.94 -10.58
CA ARG A 493 -8.62 -21.14 -9.27
C ARG A 493 -10.14 -20.95 -9.27
N GLY A 494 -10.74 -20.56 -10.39
CA GLY A 494 -12.17 -20.32 -10.55
C GLY A 494 -12.66 -19.05 -9.85
N ILE A 495 -11.79 -18.04 -9.68
CA ILE A 495 -12.15 -16.77 -9.05
C ILE A 495 -12.90 -15.86 -10.02
N GLY A 496 -12.49 -15.84 -11.28
CA GLY A 496 -13.04 -15.00 -12.33
C GLY A 496 -12.44 -15.40 -13.67
N GLN A 497 -12.52 -14.52 -14.67
CA GLN A 497 -11.96 -14.75 -15.99
C GLN A 497 -11.11 -13.56 -16.47
N GLN A 498 -10.17 -13.82 -17.37
CA GLN A 498 -9.33 -12.78 -17.98
C GLN A 498 -9.97 -12.14 -19.22
N ASN A 499 -10.89 -12.83 -19.89
CA ASN A 499 -11.59 -12.27 -21.04
C ASN A 499 -12.59 -11.20 -20.60
N TYR A 500 -12.60 -10.06 -21.26
CA TYR A 500 -13.49 -8.94 -20.92
C TYR A 500 -13.78 -8.07 -22.13
N HIS A 501 -14.82 -7.26 -21.98
CA HIS A 501 -15.06 -6.11 -22.83
C HIS A 501 -15.42 -4.89 -22.00
N VAL A 502 -15.15 -3.70 -22.55
CA VAL A 502 -15.38 -2.42 -21.86
C VAL A 502 -16.61 -1.70 -22.40
N MET A 503 -17.34 -1.03 -21.51
CA MET A 503 -18.45 -0.13 -21.82
C MET A 503 -18.43 1.12 -20.92
N GLY A 504 -19.34 2.05 -21.18
CA GLY A 504 -19.51 3.27 -20.40
C GLY A 504 -19.11 4.52 -21.18
N ARG A 505 -18.60 5.56 -20.50
CA ARG A 505 -18.49 6.89 -21.12
C ARG A 505 -17.27 7.71 -20.69
N ASP A 506 -16.60 8.31 -21.66
CA ASP A 506 -15.62 9.38 -21.44
C ASP A 506 -16.34 10.72 -21.47
N LEU A 507 -16.52 11.36 -20.30
CA LEU A 507 -17.23 12.62 -20.20
C LEU A 507 -16.39 13.83 -20.61
N LEU A 508 -15.06 13.70 -20.67
CA LEU A 508 -14.17 14.76 -21.13
C LEU A 508 -14.34 15.00 -22.62
N THR A 509 -14.57 13.92 -23.38
CA THR A 509 -14.80 13.98 -24.83
C THR A 509 -16.26 13.71 -25.22
N LYS A 510 -17.12 13.38 -24.25
CA LYS A 510 -18.53 12.99 -24.40
C LYS A 510 -18.74 11.78 -25.32
N THR A 511 -17.79 10.84 -25.36
CA THR A 511 -17.82 9.66 -26.25
C THR A 511 -17.98 8.34 -25.49
N PRO A 512 -18.53 7.29 -26.12
CA PRO A 512 -18.56 5.95 -25.53
C PRO A 512 -17.16 5.39 -25.32
N LEU A 513 -16.99 4.66 -24.21
CA LEU A 513 -15.82 3.82 -23.97
C LEU A 513 -16.09 2.41 -24.51
N ALA A 514 -15.05 1.78 -25.04
CA ALA A 514 -15.09 0.39 -25.48
C ALA A 514 -13.71 -0.25 -25.28
N SER A 515 -13.61 -1.56 -25.54
CA SER A 515 -12.33 -2.22 -25.73
C SER A 515 -12.18 -2.83 -27.11
N LEU A 516 -10.93 -2.94 -27.54
CA LEU A 516 -10.54 -3.60 -28.78
C LEU A 516 -9.33 -4.49 -28.48
N LYS A 517 -9.49 -5.80 -28.50
CA LYS A 517 -8.49 -6.78 -28.05
C LYS A 517 -7.97 -6.47 -26.65
N GLY A 518 -8.87 -6.06 -25.75
CA GLY A 518 -8.56 -5.64 -24.39
C GLY A 518 -7.95 -4.24 -24.25
N HIS A 519 -7.66 -3.52 -25.34
CA HIS A 519 -7.19 -2.13 -25.28
C HIS A 519 -8.34 -1.17 -25.01
N LEU A 520 -8.18 -0.25 -24.06
CA LEU A 520 -9.16 0.80 -23.82
C LEU A 520 -9.19 1.79 -25.00
N VAL A 521 -10.37 1.98 -25.57
CA VAL A 521 -10.61 2.94 -26.64
C VAL A 521 -11.83 3.80 -26.35
N ARG A 522 -11.92 4.94 -27.03
CA ARG A 522 -13.15 5.71 -27.18
C ARG A 522 -13.61 5.71 -28.63
N ILE A 523 -14.92 5.76 -28.85
CA ILE A 523 -15.53 5.75 -30.18
C ILE A 523 -15.97 7.16 -30.55
N SER A 524 -15.44 7.72 -31.63
CA SER A 524 -15.81 9.06 -32.11
C SER A 524 -15.89 9.09 -33.63
N MET A 525 -17.01 9.58 -34.18
CA MET A 525 -17.23 9.67 -35.64
C MET A 525 -16.96 8.34 -36.37
N GLY A 526 -17.39 7.22 -35.79
CA GLY A 526 -17.17 5.87 -36.36
C GLY A 526 -15.72 5.39 -36.32
N LYS A 527 -14.82 6.08 -35.60
CA LYS A 527 -13.39 5.73 -35.47
C LYS A 527 -13.02 5.42 -34.02
N PHE A 528 -12.06 4.52 -33.86
CA PHE A 528 -11.48 4.18 -32.57
C PHE A 528 -10.28 5.06 -32.25
N PHE A 529 -10.28 5.60 -31.03
CA PHE A 529 -9.17 6.36 -30.46
C PHE A 529 -8.70 5.69 -29.20
N GLU A 530 -7.46 5.24 -29.19
CA GLU A 530 -6.85 4.56 -28.06
C GLU A 530 -6.64 5.52 -26.87
N LEU A 531 -6.99 5.04 -25.67
CA LEU A 531 -6.74 5.76 -24.42
C LEU A 531 -5.56 5.11 -23.71
N MET A 532 -4.50 5.90 -23.52
CA MET A 532 -3.25 5.45 -22.91
C MET A 532 -2.83 6.42 -21.82
N THR A 533 -2.07 5.93 -20.85
CA THR A 533 -1.38 6.79 -19.89
C THR A 533 -0.07 7.32 -20.48
N HIS A 534 0.40 8.44 -19.95
CA HIS A 534 1.75 8.97 -20.19
C HIS A 534 2.67 8.78 -18.98
N THR A 535 2.18 8.11 -17.94
CA THR A 535 2.89 7.91 -16.69
C THR A 535 3.67 6.59 -16.72
N LEU A 536 4.93 6.64 -16.29
CA LEU A 536 5.68 5.43 -15.96
C LEU A 536 5.26 4.95 -14.57
N TYR A 537 4.38 3.96 -14.53
CA TYR A 537 3.93 3.34 -13.28
C TYR A 537 4.93 2.30 -12.77
N TYR A 538 5.36 2.43 -11.51
CA TYR A 538 6.24 1.48 -10.82
C TYR A 538 6.20 1.71 -9.30
N ASN A 539 6.75 0.76 -8.53
CA ASN A 539 7.04 0.94 -7.10
C ASN A 539 8.53 0.66 -6.81
N PRO A 540 9.25 1.52 -6.06
CA PRO A 540 10.64 1.29 -5.65
C PRO A 540 10.90 -0.06 -4.97
N SER A 541 9.93 -0.58 -4.20
CA SER A 541 10.08 -1.85 -3.47
C SER A 541 9.94 -3.08 -4.36
N THR A 542 9.36 -2.92 -5.56
CA THR A 542 9.24 -3.97 -6.59
C THR A 542 9.90 -3.54 -7.89
N ILE A 543 10.90 -2.65 -7.84
CA ILE A 543 11.46 -2.02 -9.05
C ILE A 543 12.11 -3.05 -9.99
N LEU A 544 12.70 -4.11 -9.44
CA LEU A 544 13.27 -5.22 -10.22
C LEU A 544 12.19 -5.96 -11.03
N HIS A 545 10.98 -6.07 -10.48
CA HIS A 545 9.84 -6.70 -11.15
C HIS A 545 9.09 -5.71 -12.06
N ASN A 546 8.96 -4.44 -11.68
CA ASN A 546 8.26 -3.45 -12.50
C ASN A 546 9.09 -3.01 -13.72
N LEU A 547 10.40 -2.86 -13.55
CA LEU A 547 11.33 -2.27 -14.52
C LEU A 547 12.57 -3.17 -14.71
N GLN A 548 12.36 -4.47 -14.96
CA GLN A 548 13.44 -5.45 -15.01
C GLN A 548 14.50 -5.12 -16.07
N LEU A 549 14.08 -4.70 -17.27
CA LEU A 549 15.03 -4.29 -18.31
C LEU A 549 15.92 -3.13 -17.82
N THR A 550 15.33 -2.13 -17.17
CA THR A 550 16.04 -0.98 -16.60
C THR A 550 17.12 -1.43 -15.61
N ILE A 551 16.75 -2.27 -14.64
CA ILE A 551 17.66 -2.68 -13.56
C ILE A 551 18.73 -3.66 -14.06
N LEU A 552 18.36 -4.66 -14.86
CA LEU A 552 19.32 -5.66 -15.34
C LEU A 552 20.29 -5.09 -16.38
N SER A 553 19.85 -4.14 -17.22
CA SER A 553 20.77 -3.44 -18.13
C SER A 553 21.75 -2.55 -17.36
N TYR A 554 21.31 -1.89 -16.28
CA TYR A 554 22.17 -1.11 -15.39
C TYR A 554 23.21 -2.01 -14.72
N ALA A 555 22.77 -3.13 -14.15
CA ALA A 555 23.66 -4.09 -13.51
C ALA A 555 24.73 -4.62 -14.47
N LYS A 556 24.36 -5.01 -15.70
CA LYS A 556 25.30 -5.43 -16.74
C LYS A 556 26.30 -4.33 -17.12
N ALA A 557 25.84 -3.08 -17.21
CA ALA A 557 26.70 -1.95 -17.53
C ALA A 557 27.69 -1.65 -16.39
N CYS A 558 27.26 -1.74 -15.13
CA CYS A 558 28.12 -1.62 -13.95
C CYS A 558 29.19 -2.70 -13.90
N ASP A 559 28.81 -3.97 -14.09
CA ASP A 559 29.73 -5.10 -14.05
C ASP A 559 30.83 -4.95 -15.11
N LYS A 560 30.45 -4.55 -16.32
CA LYS A 560 31.41 -4.33 -17.42
C LYS A 560 32.34 -3.14 -17.19
N LEU A 561 31.89 -2.06 -16.54
CA LEU A 561 32.71 -0.86 -16.31
C LEU A 561 33.59 -0.94 -15.06
N THR A 562 33.12 -1.63 -14.02
CA THR A 562 33.74 -1.59 -12.69
C THR A 562 34.27 -2.94 -12.21
N GLY A 563 33.98 -4.02 -12.93
CA GLY A 563 34.33 -5.38 -12.51
C GLY A 563 33.47 -5.92 -11.36
N SER A 564 32.34 -5.29 -11.05
CA SER A 564 31.37 -5.80 -10.07
C SER A 564 30.69 -7.10 -10.54
N SER A 565 29.92 -7.72 -9.64
CA SER A 565 29.11 -8.91 -9.91
C SER A 565 27.62 -8.67 -9.68
N LEU A 566 27.14 -7.44 -9.85
CA LEU A 566 25.80 -7.00 -9.51
C LEU A 566 24.73 -7.75 -10.30
N TYR A 567 24.94 -7.95 -11.62
CA TYR A 567 23.99 -8.71 -12.43
C TYR A 567 23.92 -10.16 -11.93
N LYS A 568 25.09 -10.77 -11.67
CA LYS A 568 25.16 -12.12 -11.12
C LYS A 568 24.48 -12.23 -9.77
N ASP A 569 24.59 -11.22 -8.91
CA ASP A 569 23.92 -11.20 -7.61
C ASP A 569 22.40 -11.14 -7.78
N PHE A 570 21.85 -10.27 -8.65
CA PHE A 570 20.42 -10.24 -8.93
C PHE A 570 19.91 -11.60 -9.43
N MET A 571 20.55 -12.18 -10.44
CA MET A 571 20.12 -13.48 -10.98
C MET A 571 20.24 -14.59 -9.93
N LYS A 572 21.35 -14.63 -9.17
CA LYS A 572 21.54 -15.65 -8.13
C LYS A 572 20.45 -15.63 -7.06
N TYR A 573 20.00 -14.45 -6.65
CA TYR A 573 19.06 -14.31 -5.54
C TYR A 573 17.59 -14.34 -5.97
N PHE A 574 17.28 -13.90 -7.18
CA PHE A 574 15.90 -13.68 -7.61
C PHE A 574 15.48 -14.47 -8.85
N ASP A 575 16.39 -15.04 -9.65
CA ASP A 575 16.04 -15.93 -10.76
C ASP A 575 16.15 -17.38 -10.25
N GLU A 576 15.10 -17.83 -9.56
CA GLU A 576 15.04 -19.12 -8.87
C GLU A 576 14.98 -20.29 -9.86
N ASN A 577 14.34 -20.10 -11.02
CA ASN A 577 14.16 -21.14 -12.03
C ASN A 577 15.28 -21.14 -13.10
N HIS A 578 16.12 -20.10 -13.15
CA HIS A 578 17.24 -19.92 -14.07
C HIS A 578 16.84 -19.75 -15.55
N ASP A 579 15.65 -19.23 -15.82
CA ASP A 579 15.17 -18.94 -17.18
C ASP A 579 15.57 -17.54 -17.69
N GLY A 580 16.15 -16.72 -16.81
CA GLY A 580 16.61 -15.37 -17.11
C GLY A 580 15.55 -14.27 -16.93
N ILE A 581 14.35 -14.60 -16.46
CA ILE A 581 13.23 -13.71 -16.19
C ILE A 581 12.86 -13.80 -14.71
N ILE A 582 13.03 -12.70 -13.98
CA ILE A 582 12.67 -12.67 -12.55
C ILE A 582 11.18 -12.36 -12.39
N ASP A 583 10.35 -13.35 -12.10
CA ASP A 583 8.90 -13.18 -11.96
C ASP A 583 8.44 -12.71 -10.58
N PHE A 584 7.15 -12.36 -10.45
CA PHE A 584 6.59 -11.86 -9.18
C PHE A 584 6.43 -12.93 -8.08
N ASP A 585 6.52 -14.21 -8.42
CA ASP A 585 6.59 -15.31 -7.47
C ASP A 585 8.06 -15.59 -7.06
N GLU A 586 9.05 -15.07 -7.78
CA GLU A 586 10.45 -15.11 -7.39
C GLU A 586 10.86 -13.88 -6.55
N LYS A 587 10.78 -14.05 -5.24
CA LYS A 587 10.96 -13.00 -4.21
C LYS A 587 12.16 -13.29 -3.30
N ALA A 588 13.17 -13.95 -3.86
CA ALA A 588 14.36 -14.41 -3.16
C ALA A 588 14.06 -15.32 -1.96
N ARG A 589 14.95 -15.35 -0.96
CA ARG A 589 14.89 -16.26 0.20
C ARG A 589 13.79 -15.91 1.23
N GLY A 590 12.69 -15.27 0.83
CA GLY A 590 11.56 -14.98 1.74
C GLY A 590 11.82 -13.88 2.76
N TYR A 591 12.70 -12.90 2.44
CA TYR A 591 13.05 -11.84 3.38
C TYR A 591 11.86 -11.00 3.85
N GLU A 592 10.75 -11.01 3.09
CA GLU A 592 9.53 -10.28 3.45
C GLU A 592 8.92 -10.76 4.77
N THR A 593 9.00 -12.06 5.09
CA THR A 593 8.54 -12.58 6.40
C THR A 593 9.28 -11.89 7.55
N ALA A 594 10.61 -11.82 7.44
CA ALA A 594 11.44 -11.15 8.45
C ALA A 594 11.21 -9.63 8.46
N GLN A 595 11.03 -9.01 7.29
CA GLN A 595 10.69 -7.59 7.16
C GLN A 595 9.41 -7.25 7.93
N PHE A 596 8.31 -7.97 7.68
CA PHE A 596 7.05 -7.70 8.36
C PHE A 596 7.12 -7.99 9.86
N GLN A 597 7.90 -8.99 10.28
CA GLN A 597 8.16 -9.25 11.70
C GLN A 597 8.89 -8.07 12.36
N ILE A 598 9.98 -7.59 11.76
CA ILE A 598 10.76 -6.45 12.25
C ILE A 598 9.87 -5.20 12.34
N LEU A 599 9.09 -4.89 11.30
CA LEU A 599 8.17 -3.75 11.31
C LEU A 599 7.13 -3.87 12.42
N SER A 600 6.51 -5.05 12.58
CA SER A 600 5.50 -5.28 13.61
C SER A 600 6.07 -5.07 15.01
N TYR A 601 7.26 -5.63 15.26
CA TYR A 601 7.95 -5.52 16.54
C TYR A 601 8.37 -4.07 16.84
N ALA A 602 9.01 -3.40 15.87
CA ALA A 602 9.43 -2.02 16.01
C ALA A 602 8.23 -1.09 16.24
N SER A 603 7.14 -1.27 15.50
CA SER A 603 5.91 -0.48 15.68
C SER A 603 5.27 -0.69 17.05
N ASP A 604 5.28 -1.91 17.60
CA ASP A 604 4.78 -2.17 18.95
C ASP A 604 5.58 -1.40 20.01
N ILE A 605 6.90 -1.36 19.87
CA ILE A 605 7.79 -0.55 20.71
C ILE A 605 7.47 0.94 20.56
N LYS A 606 7.31 1.44 19.32
CA LYS A 606 6.94 2.85 19.04
C LYS A 606 5.71 3.29 19.81
N LEU A 607 4.74 2.40 19.96
CA LEU A 607 3.47 2.71 20.62
C LEU A 607 3.58 2.59 22.16
N LYS A 608 4.25 1.56 22.67
CA LYS A 608 4.11 1.14 24.07
C LYS A 608 5.27 1.51 24.99
N ALA A 609 6.49 1.56 24.48
CA ALA A 609 7.65 1.82 25.32
C ALA A 609 7.78 3.32 25.66
N ALA A 610 8.39 3.63 26.80
CA ALA A 610 8.85 4.98 27.10
C ALA A 610 9.96 5.37 26.11
N TYR A 611 9.89 6.57 25.53
CA TYR A 611 10.73 6.96 24.38
C TYR A 611 10.67 5.94 23.23
N GLY A 612 9.52 5.27 23.10
CA GLY A 612 9.26 4.21 22.14
C GLY A 612 9.41 4.70 20.70
N SER A 613 9.00 5.93 20.38
CA SER A 613 9.10 6.49 19.02
C SER A 613 10.55 6.50 18.53
N LEU A 614 11.49 6.85 19.43
CA LEU A 614 12.93 6.84 19.17
C LEU A 614 13.48 5.40 19.18
N LYS A 615 13.15 4.61 20.22
CA LYS A 615 13.64 3.22 20.38
C LYS A 615 13.20 2.29 19.25
N GLY A 616 11.92 2.29 18.92
CA GLY A 616 11.39 1.48 17.84
C GLY A 616 11.92 1.91 16.47
N SER A 617 12.12 3.21 16.23
CA SER A 617 12.74 3.69 14.97
C SER A 617 14.20 3.27 14.85
N PHE A 618 14.98 3.38 15.94
CA PHE A 618 16.36 2.90 15.98
C PHE A 618 16.43 1.38 15.73
N ILE A 619 15.58 0.59 16.41
CA ILE A 619 15.54 -0.87 16.25
C ILE A 619 15.19 -1.27 14.83
N GLU A 620 14.20 -0.61 14.21
CA GLU A 620 13.82 -0.87 12.82
C GLU A 620 15.01 -0.70 11.87
N ILE A 621 15.70 0.45 11.96
CA ILE A 621 16.86 0.78 11.12
C ILE A 621 17.99 -0.22 11.36
N THR A 622 18.34 -0.47 12.62
CA THR A 622 19.42 -1.40 12.98
C THR A 622 19.12 -2.82 12.49
N MET A 623 17.90 -3.32 12.68
CA MET A 623 17.57 -4.70 12.29
C MET A 623 17.69 -4.91 10.78
N TYR A 624 17.40 -3.91 9.95
CA TYR A 624 17.66 -4.01 8.51
C TYR A 624 19.15 -3.91 8.18
N ALA A 625 19.85 -2.91 8.72
CA ALA A 625 21.25 -2.66 8.39
C ALA A 625 22.16 -3.79 8.87
N LYS A 626 22.01 -4.20 10.14
CA LYS A 626 22.83 -5.21 10.81
C LYS A 626 22.69 -6.62 10.21
N ASN A 627 21.49 -6.97 9.76
CA ASN A 627 21.20 -8.29 9.19
C ASN A 627 21.31 -8.33 7.66
N SER A 628 21.92 -7.30 7.04
CA SER A 628 22.17 -7.27 5.59
C SER A 628 23.50 -7.92 5.19
N ASN A 629 24.40 -8.11 6.17
CA ASN A 629 25.71 -8.69 5.98
C ASN A 629 26.08 -9.54 7.19
N LYS A 630 26.49 -10.78 6.95
CA LYS A 630 26.91 -11.73 7.98
C LYS A 630 28.03 -11.20 8.89
N ASN A 631 28.86 -10.28 8.41
CA ASN A 631 29.97 -9.71 9.19
C ASN A 631 29.53 -8.57 10.12
N TYR A 632 28.30 -8.06 9.99
CA TYR A 632 27.81 -6.94 10.80
C TYR A 632 27.11 -7.39 12.09
N ASN A 633 26.94 -8.70 12.30
CA ASN A 633 26.31 -9.23 13.49
C ASN A 633 26.97 -10.53 13.96
N HIS A 634 27.11 -10.68 15.28
CA HIS A 634 27.77 -11.84 15.90
C HIS A 634 27.08 -13.19 15.65
N LEU A 635 25.81 -13.17 15.22
CA LEU A 635 25.08 -14.38 14.85
C LEU A 635 25.36 -14.79 13.40
N GLY A 636 25.88 -13.92 12.53
CA GLY A 636 26.14 -14.22 11.13
C GLY A 636 24.89 -14.22 10.23
N HIS A 637 23.86 -13.44 10.58
CA HIS A 637 22.66 -13.25 9.77
C HIS A 637 22.89 -12.33 8.57
N ASP A 638 22.20 -12.59 7.47
CA ASP A 638 22.23 -11.83 6.21
C ASP A 638 20.86 -11.82 5.49
N PHE A 639 19.77 -12.10 6.20
CA PHE A 639 18.44 -12.30 5.61
C PHE A 639 17.82 -11.04 5.01
N THR A 640 18.37 -9.84 5.27
CA THR A 640 17.91 -8.58 4.66
C THR A 640 18.76 -8.15 3.46
N LYS A 641 19.76 -8.94 3.07
CA LYS A 641 20.67 -8.60 1.97
C LYS A 641 19.92 -8.29 0.66
N GLU A 642 18.92 -9.10 0.32
CA GLU A 642 18.12 -8.96 -0.89
C GLU A 642 17.25 -7.71 -0.88
N LYS A 643 16.72 -7.33 0.30
CA LYS A 643 16.04 -6.05 0.49
C LYS A 643 16.98 -4.89 0.19
N ILE A 644 18.23 -4.94 0.67
CA ILE A 644 19.24 -3.90 0.40
C ILE A 644 19.58 -3.82 -1.09
N LEU A 645 19.67 -4.95 -1.81
CA LEU A 645 19.87 -4.97 -3.26
C LEU A 645 18.74 -4.23 -4.00
N ILE A 646 17.48 -4.51 -3.67
CA ILE A 646 16.32 -3.85 -4.29
C ILE A 646 16.29 -2.35 -3.96
N GLN A 647 16.54 -1.98 -2.70
CA GLN A 647 16.62 -0.58 -2.29
C GLN A 647 17.75 0.18 -2.99
N GLY A 648 18.92 -0.47 -3.16
CA GLY A 648 20.04 0.09 -3.91
C GLY A 648 19.68 0.31 -5.38
N ALA A 649 18.98 -0.63 -6.02
CA ALA A 649 18.50 -0.47 -7.40
C ALA A 649 17.53 0.71 -7.54
N ALA A 650 16.59 0.85 -6.60
CA ALA A 650 15.68 2.00 -6.56
C ALA A 650 16.43 3.33 -6.36
N MET A 651 17.44 3.35 -5.48
CA MET A 651 18.27 4.53 -5.26
C MET A 651 19.08 4.88 -6.51
N ALA A 652 19.70 3.90 -7.17
CA ALA A 652 20.42 4.10 -8.42
C ALA A 652 19.51 4.72 -9.50
N PHE A 653 18.28 4.22 -9.60
CA PHE A 653 17.29 4.79 -10.51
C PHE A 653 16.95 6.24 -10.14
N ALA A 654 16.62 6.52 -8.89
CA ALA A 654 16.33 7.88 -8.43
C ALA A 654 17.50 8.85 -8.68
N MET A 655 18.74 8.41 -8.43
CA MET A 655 19.95 9.17 -8.72
C MET A 655 20.09 9.48 -10.21
N SER A 656 19.76 8.53 -11.09
CA SER A 656 19.77 8.76 -12.55
C SER A 656 18.76 9.82 -13.00
N GLN A 657 17.64 9.94 -12.28
CA GLN A 657 16.58 10.92 -12.58
C GLN A 657 16.87 12.31 -12.02
N SER A 658 17.94 12.50 -11.23
CA SER A 658 18.30 13.81 -10.69
C SER A 658 18.56 14.81 -11.83
N LYS A 659 18.04 16.03 -11.75
CA LYS A 659 18.33 17.08 -12.74
C LYS A 659 19.79 17.55 -12.71
N ALA A 660 20.42 17.48 -11.54
CA ALA A 660 21.80 17.90 -11.36
C ALA A 660 22.76 16.76 -11.75
N VAL A 661 23.76 17.08 -12.56
CA VAL A 661 24.86 16.14 -12.85
C VAL A 661 25.88 16.22 -11.72
N LYS A 662 26.20 15.08 -11.13
CA LYS A 662 27.17 14.94 -10.04
C LYS A 662 28.25 13.93 -10.45
N LYS A 663 29.46 14.12 -9.95
CA LYS A 663 30.54 13.15 -10.14
C LYS A 663 30.27 11.89 -9.31
N ASP A 664 30.60 10.74 -9.87
CA ASP A 664 30.64 9.50 -9.12
C ASP A 664 31.70 9.58 -8.01
N LEU A 665 31.44 8.98 -6.85
CA LEU A 665 32.31 9.10 -5.69
C LEU A 665 33.52 8.16 -5.75
N PHE A 666 33.40 7.03 -6.47
CA PHE A 666 34.39 5.95 -6.43
C PHE A 666 34.97 5.60 -7.80
N VAL A 667 34.35 6.02 -8.90
CA VAL A 667 34.81 5.75 -10.26
C VAL A 667 35.22 7.05 -10.96
N PRO A 668 36.54 7.34 -11.07
CA PRO A 668 37.02 8.58 -11.66
C PRO A 668 36.57 8.81 -13.12
N GLY A 669 35.96 9.97 -13.36
CA GLY A 669 35.46 10.37 -14.69
C GLY A 669 34.05 9.86 -15.00
N MET A 670 33.43 9.11 -14.09
CA MET A 670 32.00 8.76 -14.15
C MET A 670 31.16 9.85 -13.48
N SER A 671 29.94 10.05 -13.96
CA SER A 671 28.94 10.99 -13.43
C SER A 671 27.57 10.33 -13.40
N TYR A 672 26.67 10.87 -12.58
CA TYR A 672 25.25 10.47 -12.54
C TYR A 672 24.34 11.70 -12.50
N GLY A 673 23.05 11.49 -12.79
CA GLY A 673 22.06 12.53 -13.02
C GLY A 673 21.84 12.82 -14.50
N ASN A 674 20.72 13.45 -14.82
CA ASN A 674 20.23 13.74 -16.17
C ASN A 674 20.23 12.48 -17.08
N GLY A 675 19.76 11.37 -16.54
CA GLY A 675 19.72 10.07 -17.21
C GLY A 675 21.04 9.27 -17.13
N MET A 676 22.11 9.80 -16.55
CA MET A 676 23.33 9.04 -16.25
C MET A 676 23.23 8.33 -14.90
N TRP A 677 23.71 7.09 -14.83
CA TRP A 677 23.60 6.24 -13.66
C TRP A 677 24.91 6.22 -12.85
N PRO A 678 24.84 6.06 -11.51
CA PRO A 678 26.02 5.98 -10.64
C PRO A 678 26.70 4.61 -10.68
N SER A 679 27.93 4.52 -10.19
CA SER A 679 28.55 3.24 -9.85
C SER A 679 27.82 2.59 -8.67
N TRP A 680 27.88 1.26 -8.58
CA TRP A 680 27.22 0.54 -7.48
C TRP A 680 27.85 0.87 -6.12
N GLN A 681 29.17 1.13 -6.09
CA GLN A 681 29.88 1.55 -4.88
C GLN A 681 29.35 2.89 -4.36
N THR A 682 29.10 3.85 -5.25
CA THR A 682 28.46 5.12 -4.88
C THR A 682 27.08 4.89 -4.28
N VAL A 683 26.27 4.01 -4.87
CA VAL A 683 24.94 3.67 -4.37
C VAL A 683 25.01 3.08 -2.96
N LEU A 684 25.87 2.09 -2.72
CA LEU A 684 26.02 1.47 -1.40
C LEU A 684 26.52 2.46 -0.34
N TYR A 685 27.44 3.36 -0.70
CA TYR A 685 27.90 4.41 0.20
C TYR A 685 26.77 5.39 0.54
N MET A 686 25.99 5.84 -0.44
CA MET A 686 24.86 6.74 -0.22
C MET A 686 23.78 6.09 0.62
N GLN A 687 23.41 4.84 0.32
CA GLN A 687 22.42 4.11 1.10
C GLN A 687 22.85 3.93 2.55
N THR A 688 24.10 3.55 2.78
CA THR A 688 24.64 3.35 4.12
C THR A 688 24.73 4.65 4.90
N THR A 689 25.25 5.73 4.31
CA THR A 689 25.33 7.04 4.96
C THR A 689 23.96 7.65 5.22
N SER A 690 22.99 7.49 4.30
CA SER A 690 21.60 7.88 4.53
C SER A 690 20.94 7.06 5.65
N THR A 691 21.31 5.79 5.82
CA THR A 691 20.81 4.96 6.93
C THR A 691 21.38 5.43 8.27
N ILE A 692 22.69 5.69 8.33
CA ILE A 692 23.38 6.07 9.56
C ILE A 692 23.07 7.51 9.97
N TYR A 693 23.13 8.44 9.02
CA TYR A 693 23.10 9.89 9.28
C TYR A 693 21.94 10.63 8.61
N GLY A 694 21.22 9.99 7.70
CA GLY A 694 20.19 10.66 6.90
C GLY A 694 20.74 11.55 5.80
N SER A 695 22.07 11.64 5.65
CA SER A 695 22.74 12.58 4.74
C SER A 695 24.17 12.14 4.40
N GLN A 696 24.72 12.76 3.36
CA GLN A 696 26.13 12.66 2.95
C GLN A 696 26.99 13.82 3.46
N SER A 697 26.37 14.79 4.15
CA SER A 697 26.98 16.03 4.65
C SER A 697 26.81 16.11 6.16
N SER A 698 27.87 16.50 6.87
CA SER A 698 27.83 16.72 8.32
C SER A 698 26.95 17.90 8.74
N LYS A 699 26.59 18.78 7.79
CA LYS A 699 25.70 19.93 8.02
C LYS A 699 24.22 19.61 7.86
N ASP A 700 23.90 18.42 7.34
CA ASP A 700 22.54 18.05 6.96
C ASP A 700 22.13 16.72 7.61
N VAL A 701 22.76 16.35 8.73
CA VAL A 701 22.41 15.13 9.48
C VAL A 701 20.96 15.24 9.96
N THR A 702 20.18 14.16 9.79
CA THR A 702 18.74 14.20 10.09
C THR A 702 18.39 13.47 11.39
N LEU A 703 17.34 13.95 12.06
CA LEU A 703 16.82 13.37 13.30
C LEU A 703 16.26 11.95 13.13
N ASN A 704 15.80 11.59 11.92
CA ASN A 704 15.18 10.30 11.62
C ASN A 704 16.19 9.20 11.23
N SER A 705 17.49 9.49 11.35
CA SER A 705 18.57 8.54 11.07
C SER A 705 18.93 7.70 12.31
N LEU A 706 19.79 6.69 12.13
CA LEU A 706 20.29 5.90 13.25
C LEU A 706 21.03 6.77 14.28
N TYR A 707 21.89 7.68 13.82
CA TYR A 707 22.58 8.63 14.67
C TYR A 707 21.61 9.66 15.26
N GLY A 708 20.66 10.17 14.47
CA GLY A 708 19.68 11.15 14.92
C GLY A 708 18.76 10.65 16.03
N THR A 709 18.33 9.39 15.95
CA THR A 709 17.50 8.76 16.99
C THR A 709 18.27 8.52 18.28
N ALA A 710 19.54 8.07 18.20
CA ALA A 710 20.41 7.93 19.37
C ALA A 710 20.75 9.30 20.02
N PHE A 711 21.05 10.31 19.22
CA PHE A 711 21.27 11.68 19.66
C PHE A 711 20.05 12.24 20.41
N GLN A 712 18.85 12.11 19.84
CA GLN A 712 17.63 12.60 20.47
C GLN A 712 17.39 11.93 21.82
N TYR A 713 17.60 10.61 21.90
CA TYR A 713 17.45 9.90 23.17
C TYR A 713 18.46 10.39 24.21
N ALA A 714 19.75 10.50 23.85
CA ALA A 714 20.78 11.00 24.75
C ALA A 714 20.48 12.42 25.26
N ASP A 715 20.08 13.33 24.36
CA ASP A 715 19.78 14.70 24.76
C ASP A 715 18.55 14.79 25.67
N LYS A 716 17.47 14.08 25.32
CA LYS A 716 16.21 14.13 26.07
C LYS A 716 16.29 13.49 27.44
N VAL A 717 17.04 12.39 27.57
CA VAL A 717 17.09 11.59 28.80
C VAL A 717 18.28 11.93 29.68
N LEU A 718 19.42 12.30 29.08
CA LEU A 718 20.68 12.48 29.81
C LEU A 718 21.13 13.94 29.90
N ASN A 719 20.43 14.87 29.23
CA ASN A 719 20.80 16.28 29.12
C ASN A 719 19.58 17.22 29.12
N ASP A 720 18.46 16.77 29.68
CA ASP A 720 17.22 17.53 29.86
C ASP A 720 16.69 18.25 28.59
N GLY A 721 16.98 17.68 27.42
CA GLY A 721 16.57 18.23 26.14
C GLY A 721 17.24 19.56 25.79
N ALA A 722 18.45 19.86 26.27
CA ALA A 722 19.09 21.17 26.07
C ALA A 722 19.24 21.55 24.59
N TYR A 723 19.50 20.57 23.70
CA TYR A 723 19.57 20.80 22.26
C TYR A 723 18.21 20.69 21.58
N THR A 724 17.44 19.63 21.87
CA THR A 724 16.14 19.33 21.27
C THR A 724 15.02 20.26 21.73
N LYS A 725 15.26 21.04 22.80
CA LYS A 725 14.33 22.00 23.42
C LYS A 725 13.09 21.39 24.08
N SER A 726 13.03 20.06 24.17
CA SER A 726 11.94 19.34 24.82
C SER A 726 12.40 17.96 25.23
N ILE A 727 11.93 17.48 26.38
CA ILE A 727 12.09 16.09 26.80
C ILE A 727 11.03 15.15 26.21
N ASP A 728 10.02 15.69 25.53
CA ASP A 728 8.99 14.92 24.83
C ASP A 728 9.61 14.21 23.61
N GLU A 729 9.41 12.90 23.49
CA GLU A 729 9.96 12.08 22.41
C GLU A 729 9.49 12.47 21.01
N MET A 730 8.33 13.12 20.88
CA MET A 730 7.72 13.53 19.62
C MET A 730 8.10 14.95 19.20
N ILE A 731 8.68 15.75 20.10
CA ILE A 731 8.97 17.17 19.86
C ILE A 731 10.47 17.41 19.89
N SER A 732 11.06 17.81 18.77
CA SER A 732 12.48 18.18 18.70
C SER A 732 12.66 19.40 17.81
N ASP A 733 13.51 20.35 18.23
CA ASP A 733 14.02 21.41 17.32
C ASP A 733 14.70 20.73 16.11
N PRO A 734 14.23 20.94 14.87
CA PRO A 734 14.83 20.34 13.69
C PRO A 734 16.31 20.67 13.48
N LYS A 735 16.80 21.77 14.06
CA LYS A 735 18.21 22.20 14.00
C LYS A 735 19.07 21.69 15.16
N SER A 736 18.48 20.98 16.13
CA SER A 736 19.16 20.54 17.35
C SER A 736 20.43 19.75 17.09
N ILE A 737 20.38 18.80 16.16
CA ILE A 737 21.51 17.94 15.82
C ILE A 737 22.68 18.69 15.19
N ASN A 738 22.40 19.66 14.32
CA ASN A 738 23.44 20.49 13.70
C ASN A 738 24.08 21.42 14.74
N LYS A 739 23.26 22.04 15.60
CA LYS A 739 23.75 22.86 16.73
C LYS A 739 24.64 22.05 17.67
N TYR A 740 24.27 20.78 17.91
CA TYR A 740 25.07 19.86 18.71
C TYR A 740 26.44 19.59 18.05
N ILE A 741 26.44 19.21 16.78
CA ILE A 741 27.67 18.95 16.02
C ILE A 741 28.58 20.18 15.99
N GLU A 742 28.01 21.37 15.77
CA GLU A 742 28.74 22.65 15.81
C GLU A 742 29.33 22.93 17.19
N SER A 743 28.55 22.74 18.26
CA SER A 743 28.99 22.97 19.64
C SER A 743 30.17 22.08 20.02
N VAL A 744 30.08 20.77 19.71
CA VAL A 744 31.17 19.83 19.99
C VAL A 744 32.40 20.16 19.14
N SER A 745 32.20 20.54 17.87
CA SER A 745 33.30 20.99 17.00
C SER A 745 33.97 22.27 17.52
N ALA A 746 33.25 23.10 18.27
CA ALA A 746 33.76 24.30 18.94
C ALA A 746 34.34 24.03 20.35
N GLY A 747 34.41 22.76 20.79
CA GLY A 747 35.03 22.36 22.05
C GLY A 747 34.06 22.04 23.19
N ALA A 748 32.74 22.00 22.96
CA ALA A 748 31.80 21.50 23.95
C ALA A 748 31.99 20.00 24.23
N ALA A 749 31.70 19.59 25.46
CA ALA A 749 31.74 18.17 25.83
C ALA A 749 30.67 17.37 25.03
N PRO A 750 31.01 16.21 24.45
CA PRO A 750 30.02 15.35 23.80
C PRO A 750 28.97 14.83 24.78
N LEU A 751 27.74 14.62 24.28
CA LEU A 751 26.69 13.91 25.00
C LEU A 751 27.13 12.48 25.34
N ASN A 752 26.51 11.90 26.36
CA ASN A 752 26.94 10.65 26.95
C ASN A 752 26.40 9.40 26.19
N PHE A 753 26.79 9.25 24.93
CA PHE A 753 26.50 8.06 24.13
C PHE A 753 27.63 7.72 23.16
N THR A 754 27.64 6.51 22.60
CA THR A 754 28.53 6.12 21.50
C THR A 754 27.76 5.29 20.49
N LEU A 755 27.79 5.69 19.23
CA LEU A 755 27.27 4.93 18.10
C LEU A 755 28.41 4.19 17.40
N TYR A 756 28.26 2.89 17.24
CA TYR A 756 29.23 2.04 16.56
C TYR A 756 28.81 1.77 15.11
N VAL A 757 29.70 2.07 14.17
CA VAL A 757 29.47 1.94 12.72
C VAL A 757 30.54 1.07 12.06
N PRO A 758 30.30 0.51 10.86
CA PRO A 758 31.34 -0.20 10.13
C PRO A 758 32.52 0.72 9.76
N MET A 759 33.69 0.12 9.51
CA MET A 759 34.88 0.82 9.03
C MET A 759 34.59 1.67 7.79
N GLY A 760 35.15 2.88 7.74
CA GLY A 760 34.99 3.84 6.64
C GLY A 760 33.75 4.73 6.73
N TYR A 761 32.93 4.60 7.78
CA TYR A 761 31.70 5.39 7.95
C TYR A 761 31.71 6.36 9.14
N GLY A 762 32.82 6.52 9.87
CA GLY A 762 32.95 7.45 10.99
C GLY A 762 33.05 8.91 10.60
N LYS A 763 33.21 9.19 9.30
CA LYS A 763 33.35 10.54 8.74
C LYS A 763 32.32 10.79 7.64
N LEU A 764 31.82 12.02 7.58
CA LEU A 764 31.06 12.53 6.43
C LEU A 764 31.85 13.62 5.74
N SER A 765 32.17 13.43 4.46
CA SER A 765 32.97 14.38 3.66
C SER A 765 34.29 14.79 4.35
N GLY A 766 34.95 13.83 5.00
CA GLY A 766 36.20 14.04 5.74
C GLY A 766 36.05 14.59 7.17
N VAL A 767 34.84 14.99 7.58
CA VAL A 767 34.55 15.53 8.92
C VAL A 767 34.14 14.41 9.87
N ASN A 768 34.78 14.34 11.04
CA ASN A 768 34.40 13.42 12.11
C ASN A 768 33.01 13.78 12.65
N ILE A 769 32.14 12.79 12.81
CA ILE A 769 30.86 12.98 13.50
C ILE A 769 31.07 12.68 14.99
N PRO A 770 30.64 13.57 15.92
CA PRO A 770 30.73 13.31 17.35
C PRO A 770 30.10 11.98 17.76
N ASN A 771 30.63 11.35 18.82
CA ASN A 771 30.09 10.11 19.39
C ASN A 771 30.05 8.90 18.45
N VAL A 772 30.75 8.93 17.32
CA VAL A 772 30.82 7.80 16.40
C VAL A 772 32.17 7.09 16.52
N VAL A 773 32.12 5.76 16.62
CA VAL A 773 33.31 4.90 16.60
C VAL A 773 33.17 3.86 15.51
N GLU A 774 34.15 3.82 14.60
CA GLU A 774 34.27 2.73 13.63
C GLU A 774 34.76 1.44 14.31
N THR A 775 34.21 0.30 13.92
CA THR A 775 34.58 -0.99 14.50
C THR A 775 34.37 -2.14 13.53
N GLU A 776 35.19 -3.18 13.66
CA GLU A 776 35.03 -4.47 12.98
C GLU A 776 34.33 -5.52 13.88
N ASP A 777 34.12 -5.23 15.17
CA ASP A 777 33.46 -6.15 16.11
C ASP A 777 31.97 -6.34 15.74
N PRO A 778 31.55 -7.54 15.27
CA PRO A 778 30.17 -7.81 14.88
C PRO A 778 29.16 -7.71 16.04
N LYS A 779 29.62 -7.70 17.30
CA LYS A 779 28.74 -7.45 18.44
C LYS A 779 28.33 -5.98 18.52
N LYS A 780 29.19 -5.07 18.08
CA LYS A 780 29.03 -3.60 18.22
C LYS A 780 28.46 -2.92 16.99
N ILE A 781 28.70 -3.41 15.77
CA ILE A 781 28.24 -2.74 14.54
C ILE A 781 26.72 -2.44 14.57
N TYR A 782 26.35 -1.20 14.24
CA TYR A 782 24.99 -0.63 14.28
C TYR A 782 24.32 -0.66 15.67
N THR A 783 25.11 -0.57 16.74
CA THR A 783 24.60 -0.43 18.12
C THR A 783 24.95 0.93 18.70
N ALA A 784 24.14 1.38 19.66
CA ALA A 784 24.44 2.55 20.48
C ALA A 784 24.59 2.12 21.93
N HIS A 785 25.59 2.68 22.61
CA HIS A 785 25.83 2.49 24.03
C HIS A 785 25.58 3.81 24.77
N PHE A 786 24.83 3.74 25.87
CA PHE A 786 24.53 4.86 26.76
C PHE A 786 25.01 4.46 28.16
N ASN A 787 25.56 5.42 28.92
CA ASN A 787 26.03 5.16 30.28
C ASN A 787 24.88 5.06 31.32
N ALA A 788 23.63 5.13 30.88
CA ALA A 788 22.42 4.83 31.65
C ALA A 788 21.53 3.86 30.84
N VAL A 789 20.61 3.17 31.52
CA VAL A 789 19.83 2.07 30.91
C VAL A 789 18.83 2.59 29.87
N TRP A 790 18.89 2.04 28.65
CA TRP A 790 17.90 2.19 27.56
C TRP A 790 17.08 0.92 27.32
#